data_AF-A0A3A8P9L0-F1
#
_entry.id   AF-A0A3A8P9L0-F1
#
_cell.length_a   1.000
_cell.length_b   1.000
_cell.length_c   1.000
_cell.angle_alpha   90.00
_cell.angle_beta   90.00
_cell.angle_gamma   90.00
#
_symmetry.space_group_name_H-M   'P 1'
#
loop_
_entity.id
_entity.type
_entity.pdbx_description
1 polymer ?
#
loop_
_entity_poly.entity_id
_entity_poly.type
_entity_poly.pdbx_seq_one_letter_code
_entity_poly.pdbx_strand_id
1 'polypeptide(L)'
;MAKLVAVTACPTGIAHTFMAAEALRRVADLKGHDLTVETQGGEGVRTPLEEQAVAQADAVILATDITVDESRFHGKPLVRTSTAVAIRDTERIIDEAVARATLHRTAAATEAGAATSQDALRAGTEPHHGEAPLPLAGAPRQGEQAPGTGPARTPPPLAGAPRQGEQAPGTGPARTPPPLAGAPRQGEQAPSAASGSARASAGAPRQGEQDPGASTASSRASTLAGAPRQSEPSRTPASTPGASRRADTSTGVSFPRPHGLLTDSSPPTRSDAPRRAEPGAEPLRTPPSSTPAGTLVAVTACPTGIAHTFMAAEALTRAARAKGYAIRVETQGSVGAKNTLTPEEIAQADAVIIGADTHVSTERFAGKRLLQTSVGEALKQADRVVEQALALPEPADTARPASALPTGAGVKAEPAGAYKHLLTGVSFMLPFVVAGGLLLALSFVFGIDAYKQPGTLPAALKGIGDAAFALMVPALAGYLAYSIADRPGLAPGFIGGMLAQQLNAGFLGGIAAGFLAGFVARTLRDRIRLPANLEGLKPVLVIPLLSALIVGLLMTYVIGAPVAALMGALTRFLTGMSGANAVLLGLLLGAMVAFDTGGPINKAAYAFAVGLLGSSTFTPMAAVMVAGMTPPLGLALATVVAKSRFTLQEREAGKAAAVLGLAFITEGAIPYAARDPLRVIPSIVFGSAIAGAVSMGFGCALRAPHGGVFVLAIPNAVAPLGPYVLALVAGTLATTLALVVLKRPLPTTP
;
A
#
# COMPACT_ATOMS: atom_id res chain seq x y z
N MET A 1 -43.55 -11.91 -1.23
CA MET A 1 -42.12 -12.02 -0.91
C MET A 1 -41.37 -12.27 -2.20
N ALA A 2 -40.36 -11.47 -2.51
CA ALA A 2 -39.39 -11.77 -3.57
C ALA A 2 -38.14 -12.41 -2.95
N LYS A 3 -37.46 -13.28 -3.70
CA LYS A 3 -36.10 -13.75 -3.39
C LYS A 3 -35.10 -12.89 -4.13
N LEU A 4 -34.33 -12.11 -3.40
CA LEU A 4 -33.30 -11.24 -3.95
C LEU A 4 -31.92 -11.78 -3.57
N VAL A 5 -30.93 -11.52 -4.41
CA VAL A 5 -29.52 -11.64 -4.01
C VAL A 5 -28.79 -10.35 -4.32
N ALA A 6 -27.81 -9.98 -3.50
CA ALA A 6 -26.98 -8.81 -3.76
C ALA A 6 -25.48 -9.12 -3.68
N VAL A 7 -24.69 -8.40 -4.48
CA VAL A 7 -23.24 -8.28 -4.33
C VAL A 7 -22.95 -6.84 -3.93
N THR A 8 -22.24 -6.68 -2.82
CA THR A 8 -21.79 -5.38 -2.29
C THR A 8 -20.28 -5.33 -2.33
N ALA A 9 -19.71 -4.28 -2.92
CA ALA A 9 -18.26 -4.22 -3.14
C ALA A 9 -17.72 -2.79 -3.22
N CYS A 10 -16.77 -2.42 -2.36
CA CYS A 10 -15.99 -1.20 -2.47
C CYS A 10 -14.47 -1.51 -2.41
N PRO A 11 -13.58 -0.60 -2.89
CA PRO A 11 -12.16 -0.92 -3.06
C PRO A 11 -11.44 -1.39 -1.79
N THR A 12 -11.82 -0.86 -0.63
CA THR A 12 -11.24 -1.23 0.66
C THR A 12 -11.95 -2.41 1.34
N GLY A 13 -13.18 -2.73 0.94
CA GLY A 13 -13.98 -3.81 1.55
C GLY A 13 -14.51 -3.58 2.97
N ILE A 14 -14.12 -2.50 3.64
CA ILE A 14 -14.31 -2.33 5.10
C ILE A 14 -15.61 -1.59 5.46
N ALA A 15 -15.80 -0.37 4.94
CA ALA A 15 -16.93 0.48 5.35
C ALA A 15 -18.14 0.29 4.42
N HIS A 16 -18.09 0.85 3.21
CA HIS A 16 -19.27 0.92 2.35
C HIS A 16 -19.79 -0.44 1.88
N THR A 17 -18.94 -1.47 1.71
CA THR A 17 -19.37 -2.86 1.47
C THR A 17 -20.35 -3.32 2.55
N PHE A 18 -19.95 -3.28 3.82
CA PHE A 18 -20.76 -3.77 4.93
C PHE A 18 -21.95 -2.85 5.24
N MET A 19 -21.79 -1.54 5.12
CA MET A 19 -22.89 -0.59 5.29
C MET A 19 -23.98 -0.76 4.22
N ALA A 20 -23.61 -1.00 2.95
CA ALA A 20 -24.57 -1.28 1.89
C ALA A 20 -25.27 -2.63 2.11
N ALA A 21 -24.53 -3.66 2.53
CA ALA A 21 -25.11 -4.97 2.82
C ALA A 21 -26.12 -4.92 3.98
N GLU A 22 -25.77 -4.23 5.07
CA GLU A 22 -26.63 -4.09 6.24
C GLU A 22 -27.86 -3.22 5.95
N ALA A 23 -27.71 -2.14 5.18
CA ALA A 23 -28.83 -1.30 4.75
C ALA A 23 -29.81 -2.10 3.88
N LEU A 24 -29.31 -2.76 2.81
CA LEU A 24 -30.14 -3.54 1.90
C LEU A 24 -30.88 -4.67 2.61
N ARG A 25 -30.23 -5.39 3.54
CA ARG A 25 -30.88 -6.43 4.38
C ARG A 25 -32.03 -5.85 5.18
N ARG A 26 -31.78 -4.83 6.00
CA ARG A 26 -32.81 -4.20 6.85
C ARG A 26 -34.02 -3.72 6.06
N VAL A 27 -33.82 -3.14 4.89
CA VAL A 27 -34.93 -2.63 4.06
C VAL A 27 -35.65 -3.74 3.30
N ALA A 28 -34.97 -4.81 2.89
CA ALA A 28 -35.61 -6.02 2.38
C ALA A 28 -36.47 -6.73 3.45
N ASP A 29 -35.93 -6.90 4.65
CA ASP A 29 -36.62 -7.47 5.81
C ASP A 29 -37.88 -6.65 6.16
N LEU A 30 -37.75 -5.32 6.25
CA LEU A 30 -38.86 -4.40 6.52
C LEU A 30 -39.94 -4.42 5.42
N LYS A 31 -39.58 -4.72 4.16
CA LYS A 31 -40.52 -4.90 3.04
C LYS A 31 -40.98 -6.35 2.85
N GLY A 32 -40.61 -7.27 3.73
CA GLY A 32 -41.01 -8.68 3.67
C GLY A 32 -40.47 -9.38 2.43
N HIS A 33 -39.19 -9.19 2.13
CA HIS A 33 -38.44 -9.79 1.01
C HIS A 33 -37.21 -10.51 1.53
N ASP A 34 -36.89 -11.65 0.93
CA ASP A 34 -35.73 -12.47 1.27
C ASP A 34 -34.50 -11.91 0.54
N LEU A 35 -33.39 -11.65 1.23
CA LEU A 35 -32.18 -11.07 0.63
C LEU A 35 -30.88 -11.65 1.20
N THR A 36 -30.24 -12.53 0.42
CA THR A 36 -28.86 -12.95 0.67
C THR A 36 -27.88 -11.93 0.10
N VAL A 37 -26.90 -11.48 0.88
CA VAL A 37 -25.91 -10.48 0.44
C VAL A 37 -24.47 -11.00 0.57
N GLU A 38 -23.77 -10.96 -0.56
CA GLU A 38 -22.32 -11.14 -0.65
C GLU A 38 -21.56 -9.84 -0.47
N THR A 39 -20.45 -9.93 0.25
CA THR A 39 -19.53 -8.84 0.54
C THR A 39 -18.18 -9.10 -0.12
N GLN A 40 -17.69 -8.13 -0.89
CA GLN A 40 -16.37 -8.13 -1.53
C GLN A 40 -15.55 -6.86 -1.21
N GLY A 41 -14.24 -6.94 -1.42
CA GLY A 41 -13.35 -5.78 -1.48
C GLY A 41 -11.88 -6.17 -1.64
N GLY A 42 -10.96 -5.33 -1.15
CA GLY A 42 -9.51 -5.52 -1.32
C GLY A 42 -8.90 -6.80 -0.73
N GLU A 43 -9.63 -7.51 0.15
CA GLU A 43 -9.25 -8.82 0.70
C GLU A 43 -9.94 -10.01 0.00
N GLY A 44 -10.71 -9.76 -1.07
CA GLY A 44 -11.49 -10.77 -1.80
C GLY A 44 -12.96 -10.86 -1.36
N VAL A 45 -13.57 -12.02 -1.59
CA VAL A 45 -14.97 -12.32 -1.28
C VAL A 45 -15.08 -12.91 0.12
N ARG A 46 -15.90 -12.31 1.00
CA ARG A 46 -16.04 -12.71 2.41
C ARG A 46 -17.32 -13.50 2.73
N THR A 47 -18.40 -13.31 1.96
CA THR A 47 -19.68 -14.03 2.15
C THR A 47 -20.26 -14.49 0.80
N PRO A 48 -19.60 -15.41 0.07
CA PRO A 48 -20.00 -15.77 -1.29
C PRO A 48 -21.46 -16.26 -1.38
N LEU A 49 -22.20 -15.79 -2.38
CA LEU A 49 -23.52 -16.34 -2.72
C LEU A 49 -23.38 -17.79 -3.19
N GLU A 50 -24.09 -18.70 -2.52
CA GLU A 50 -24.24 -20.08 -2.97
C GLU A 50 -24.95 -20.15 -4.33
N GLU A 51 -24.53 -21.08 -5.20
CA GLU A 51 -25.11 -21.26 -6.54
C GLU A 51 -26.63 -21.49 -6.49
N GLN A 52 -27.13 -22.18 -5.46
CA GLN A 52 -28.56 -22.40 -5.25
C GLN A 52 -29.32 -21.11 -4.94
N ALA A 53 -28.74 -20.19 -4.15
CA ALA A 53 -29.34 -18.89 -3.86
C ALA A 53 -29.39 -18.03 -5.13
N VAL A 54 -28.34 -18.05 -5.95
CA VAL A 54 -28.31 -17.35 -7.25
C VAL A 54 -29.33 -17.94 -8.23
N ALA A 55 -29.43 -19.27 -8.32
CA ALA A 55 -30.40 -19.95 -9.18
C ALA A 55 -31.85 -19.65 -8.77
N GLN A 56 -32.14 -19.55 -7.46
CA GLN A 56 -33.47 -19.25 -6.92
C GLN A 56 -33.81 -17.74 -6.86
N ALA A 57 -32.88 -16.84 -7.16
CA ALA A 57 -33.13 -15.41 -7.13
C ALA A 57 -34.16 -14.97 -8.20
N ASP A 58 -35.12 -14.14 -7.81
CA ASP A 58 -36.01 -13.42 -8.73
C ASP A 58 -35.30 -12.24 -9.41
N ALA A 59 -34.38 -11.57 -8.68
CA ALA A 59 -33.56 -10.47 -9.18
C ALA A 59 -32.22 -10.34 -8.41
N VAL A 60 -31.27 -9.66 -9.03
CA VAL A 60 -29.90 -9.46 -8.54
C VAL A 60 -29.58 -7.97 -8.38
N ILE A 61 -29.04 -7.56 -7.23
CA ILE A 61 -28.59 -6.18 -6.95
C ILE A 61 -27.07 -6.15 -6.92
N LEU A 62 -26.44 -5.42 -7.84
CA LEU A 62 -25.01 -5.15 -7.83
C LEU A 62 -24.78 -3.73 -7.29
N ALA A 63 -24.42 -3.64 -6.02
CA ALA A 63 -24.08 -2.40 -5.32
C ALA A 63 -22.54 -2.29 -5.20
N THR A 64 -21.88 -1.90 -6.29
CA THR A 64 -20.46 -2.17 -6.51
C THR A 64 -19.71 -0.98 -7.09
N ASP A 65 -18.64 -0.55 -6.40
CA ASP A 65 -17.70 0.49 -6.83
C ASP A 65 -16.39 -0.10 -7.39
N ILE A 66 -16.33 -1.43 -7.56
CA ILE A 66 -15.27 -2.19 -8.22
C ILE A 66 -15.89 -3.23 -9.15
N THR A 67 -15.10 -3.69 -10.14
CA THR A 67 -15.52 -4.77 -11.04
C THR A 67 -15.74 -6.06 -10.26
N VAL A 68 -16.91 -6.69 -10.46
CA VAL A 68 -17.25 -8.02 -9.93
C VAL A 68 -17.56 -8.98 -11.08
N ASP A 69 -17.49 -10.28 -10.85
CA ASP A 69 -17.92 -11.28 -11.83
C ASP A 69 -19.46 -11.35 -11.90
N GLU A 70 -20.00 -11.00 -13.07
CA GLU A 70 -21.43 -11.05 -13.37
C GLU A 70 -21.87 -12.35 -14.05
N SER A 71 -20.95 -13.23 -14.47
CA SER A 71 -21.26 -14.38 -15.35
C SER A 71 -22.27 -15.36 -14.72
N ARG A 72 -22.14 -15.63 -13.42
CA ARG A 72 -23.10 -16.43 -12.63
C ARG A 72 -24.52 -15.85 -12.54
N PHE A 73 -24.76 -14.61 -12.98
CA PHE A 73 -26.08 -13.96 -12.97
C PHE A 73 -26.78 -13.93 -14.34
N HIS A 74 -26.27 -14.66 -15.34
CA HIS A 74 -26.90 -14.74 -16.66
C HIS A 74 -28.38 -15.14 -16.59
N GLY A 75 -29.22 -14.46 -17.38
CA GLY A 75 -30.67 -14.65 -17.41
C GLY A 75 -31.46 -13.95 -16.30
N LYS A 76 -30.82 -13.53 -15.20
CA LYS A 76 -31.51 -12.83 -14.09
C LYS A 76 -31.65 -11.33 -14.34
N PRO A 77 -32.76 -10.69 -13.92
CA PRO A 77 -32.89 -9.25 -13.98
C PRO A 77 -31.97 -8.57 -12.96
N LEU A 78 -31.18 -7.61 -13.43
CA LEU A 78 -30.12 -6.93 -12.68
C LEU A 78 -30.47 -5.47 -12.38
N VAL A 79 -30.26 -5.03 -11.14
CA VAL A 79 -30.14 -3.62 -10.73
C VAL A 79 -28.66 -3.33 -10.49
N ARG A 80 -28.12 -2.24 -11.03
CA ARG A 80 -26.73 -1.82 -10.82
C ARG A 80 -26.68 -0.45 -10.17
N THR A 81 -25.85 -0.30 -9.14
CA THR A 81 -25.72 0.91 -8.33
C THR A 81 -24.36 0.96 -7.63
N SER A 82 -23.99 2.07 -7.01
CA SER A 82 -22.81 2.18 -6.13
C SER A 82 -23.17 1.75 -4.71
N THR A 83 -22.17 1.39 -3.89
CA THR A 83 -22.41 1.14 -2.46
C THR A 83 -22.97 2.38 -1.77
N ALA A 84 -22.47 3.57 -2.13
CA ALA A 84 -22.92 4.84 -1.57
C ALA A 84 -24.40 5.16 -1.85
N VAL A 85 -24.91 4.81 -3.05
CA VAL A 85 -26.34 4.95 -3.37
C VAL A 85 -27.15 3.86 -2.68
N ALA A 86 -26.68 2.61 -2.61
CA ALA A 86 -27.35 1.54 -1.87
C ALA A 86 -27.49 1.81 -0.36
N ILE A 87 -26.64 2.69 0.21
CA ILE A 87 -26.74 3.15 1.61
C ILE A 87 -27.71 4.33 1.77
N ARG A 88 -27.77 5.25 0.80
CA ARG A 88 -28.54 6.50 0.90
C ARG A 88 -29.97 6.41 0.37
N ASP A 89 -30.20 5.50 -0.56
CA ASP A 89 -31.39 5.37 -1.40
C ASP A 89 -31.80 3.89 -1.48
N THR A 90 -31.60 3.18 -0.36
CA THR A 90 -31.79 1.72 -0.23
C THR A 90 -33.19 1.29 -0.64
N GLU A 91 -34.21 2.06 -0.26
CA GLU A 91 -35.61 1.73 -0.50
C GLU A 91 -35.94 1.65 -1.99
N ARG A 92 -35.54 2.66 -2.77
CA ARG A 92 -35.73 2.67 -4.22
C ARG A 92 -34.96 1.54 -4.91
N ILE A 93 -33.77 1.18 -4.42
CA ILE A 93 -32.99 0.05 -4.95
C ILE A 93 -33.69 -1.30 -4.72
N ILE A 94 -34.32 -1.50 -3.55
CA ILE A 94 -35.14 -2.69 -3.28
C ILE A 94 -36.40 -2.68 -4.17
N ASP A 95 -37.14 -1.58 -4.24
CA ASP A 95 -38.36 -1.48 -5.07
C ASP A 95 -38.05 -1.69 -6.56
N GLU A 96 -36.94 -1.15 -7.07
CA GLU A 96 -36.49 -1.34 -8.44
C GLU A 96 -36.16 -2.83 -8.73
N ALA A 97 -35.53 -3.53 -7.78
CA ALA A 97 -35.25 -4.96 -7.91
C ALA A 97 -36.54 -5.79 -7.93
N VAL A 98 -37.51 -5.46 -7.07
CA VAL A 98 -38.82 -6.13 -6.97
C VAL A 98 -39.69 -5.89 -8.20
N ALA A 99 -39.65 -4.67 -8.76
CA ALA A 99 -40.32 -4.33 -10.01
C ALA A 99 -39.73 -5.14 -11.18
N ARG A 100 -38.39 -5.18 -11.32
CA ARG A 100 -37.71 -5.97 -12.36
C ARG A 100 -37.94 -7.47 -12.21
N ALA A 101 -37.89 -8.01 -10.99
CA ALA A 101 -38.28 -9.39 -10.66
C ALA A 101 -39.71 -9.73 -11.13
N THR A 102 -40.64 -8.82 -10.88
CA THR A 102 -42.06 -9.01 -11.23
C THR A 102 -42.27 -8.97 -12.74
N LEU A 103 -41.71 -7.97 -13.44
CA LEU A 103 -41.75 -7.89 -14.90
C LEU A 103 -41.13 -9.14 -15.57
N HIS A 104 -40.00 -9.63 -15.07
CA HIS A 104 -39.35 -10.84 -15.60
C HIS A 104 -40.22 -12.09 -15.43
N ARG A 105 -40.88 -12.27 -14.29
CA ARG A 105 -41.85 -13.36 -14.08
C ARG A 105 -43.08 -13.24 -14.98
N THR A 106 -43.61 -12.03 -15.18
CA THR A 106 -44.74 -11.80 -16.10
C THR A 106 -44.36 -12.09 -17.55
N ALA A 107 -43.15 -11.74 -17.98
CA ALA A 107 -42.64 -12.08 -19.31
C ALA A 107 -42.52 -13.60 -19.50
N ALA A 108 -41.85 -14.31 -18.57
CA ALA A 108 -41.69 -15.76 -18.63
C ALA A 108 -43.03 -16.52 -18.60
N ALA A 109 -44.01 -16.06 -17.80
CA ALA A 109 -45.36 -16.61 -17.79
C ALA A 109 -46.11 -16.37 -19.12
N THR A 110 -45.86 -15.23 -19.76
CA THR A 110 -46.45 -14.89 -21.06
C THR A 110 -45.86 -15.74 -22.19
N GLU A 111 -44.55 -16.00 -22.17
CA GLU A 111 -43.88 -16.90 -23.13
C GLU A 111 -44.34 -18.35 -22.96
N ALA A 112 -44.49 -18.84 -21.72
CA ALA A 112 -45.05 -20.17 -21.45
C ALA A 112 -46.52 -20.31 -21.88
N GLY A 113 -47.34 -19.27 -21.68
CA GLY A 113 -48.72 -19.20 -22.17
C GLY A 113 -48.80 -19.14 -23.70
N ALA A 114 -47.89 -18.40 -24.35
CA ALA A 114 -47.80 -18.33 -25.80
C ALA A 114 -47.44 -19.69 -26.40
N ALA A 115 -46.46 -20.41 -25.84
CA ALA A 115 -46.06 -21.73 -26.30
C ALA A 115 -47.23 -22.74 -26.24
N THR A 116 -47.91 -22.83 -25.09
CA THR A 116 -49.10 -23.70 -24.95
C THR A 116 -50.25 -23.31 -25.88
N SER A 117 -50.42 -22.02 -26.19
CA SER A 117 -51.41 -21.58 -27.20
C SER A 117 -51.04 -21.97 -28.64
N GLN A 118 -49.75 -22.01 -28.99
CA GLN A 118 -49.30 -22.37 -30.35
C GLN A 118 -49.40 -23.87 -30.61
N ASP A 119 -49.12 -24.73 -29.63
CA ASP A 119 -49.34 -26.17 -29.77
C ASP A 119 -50.83 -26.51 -29.84
N ALA A 120 -51.68 -25.82 -29.05
CA ALA A 120 -53.14 -25.94 -29.18
C ALA A 120 -53.66 -25.53 -30.56
N LEU A 121 -53.05 -24.50 -31.18
CA LEU A 121 -53.42 -24.06 -32.54
C LEU A 121 -52.94 -25.03 -33.64
N ARG A 122 -51.85 -25.77 -33.40
CA ARG A 122 -51.33 -26.80 -34.33
C ARG A 122 -52.11 -28.11 -34.29
N ALA A 123 -52.71 -28.45 -33.15
CA ALA A 123 -53.55 -29.64 -32.99
C ALA A 123 -54.91 -29.55 -33.74
N GLY A 124 -55.26 -28.39 -34.30
CA GLY A 124 -56.59 -28.14 -34.89
C GLY A 124 -56.77 -28.54 -36.36
N THR A 125 -55.74 -28.99 -37.09
CA THR A 125 -55.82 -29.22 -38.54
C THR A 125 -55.07 -30.48 -39.02
N GLU A 126 -55.66 -31.65 -38.79
CA GLU A 126 -55.49 -32.83 -39.65
C GLU A 126 -56.86 -33.52 -39.86
N PRO A 127 -57.04 -34.19 -41.01
CA PRO A 127 -57.73 -35.46 -41.00
C PRO A 127 -56.96 -36.56 -41.75
N HIS A 128 -56.53 -37.56 -40.97
CA HIS A 128 -56.41 -38.99 -41.28
C HIS A 128 -56.25 -39.47 -42.74
N HIS A 129 -55.23 -40.30 -43.00
CA HIS A 129 -55.33 -41.78 -43.06
C HIS A 129 -53.93 -42.36 -43.41
N GLY A 130 -53.42 -43.46 -42.84
CA GLY A 130 -53.91 -44.25 -41.71
C GLY A 130 -53.96 -45.77 -41.97
N GLU A 131 -52.82 -46.46 -42.12
CA GLU A 131 -52.75 -47.94 -42.08
C GLU A 131 -51.34 -48.51 -41.79
N ALA A 132 -51.27 -49.80 -41.43
CA ALA A 132 -50.08 -50.55 -40.98
C ALA A 132 -50.39 -52.07 -40.91
N PRO A 133 -49.45 -53.01 -40.68
CA PRO A 133 -47.98 -53.03 -40.83
C PRO A 133 -47.47 -54.36 -41.52
N LEU A 134 -46.20 -54.72 -41.26
CA LEU A 134 -45.57 -56.07 -41.29
C LEU A 134 -44.90 -56.58 -42.60
N PRO A 135 -43.88 -57.48 -42.52
CA PRO A 135 -42.63 -57.31 -43.29
C PRO A 135 -42.10 -58.57 -44.01
N LEU A 136 -40.92 -58.49 -44.65
CA LEU A 136 -39.99 -59.63 -44.80
C LEU A 136 -38.53 -59.23 -45.13
N ALA A 137 -37.62 -60.19 -44.93
CA ALA A 137 -36.15 -60.13 -44.79
C ALA A 137 -35.29 -59.59 -45.96
N GLY A 138 -34.04 -59.21 -45.65
CA GLY A 138 -32.96 -59.01 -46.65
C GLY A 138 -31.67 -58.34 -46.13
N ALA A 139 -30.61 -59.11 -45.88
CA ALA A 139 -29.26 -58.66 -45.50
C ALA A 139 -28.21 -59.63 -46.10
N PRO A 140 -26.86 -59.44 -46.00
CA PRO A 140 -26.11 -58.39 -45.29
C PRO A 140 -24.88 -57.80 -46.07
N ARG A 141 -24.26 -56.73 -45.54
CA ARG A 141 -22.84 -56.72 -45.06
C ARG A 141 -22.38 -55.34 -44.54
N GLN A 142 -22.14 -55.29 -43.22
CA GLN A 142 -20.88 -54.93 -42.53
C GLN A 142 -20.18 -53.59 -42.87
N GLY A 143 -19.91 -52.69 -41.92
CA GLY A 143 -20.27 -52.63 -40.48
C GLY A 143 -20.01 -51.21 -39.93
N GLU A 144 -20.69 -50.65 -38.94
CA GLU A 144 -21.16 -51.17 -37.63
C GLU A 144 -20.07 -51.06 -36.53
N GLN A 145 -20.27 -50.37 -35.39
CA GLN A 145 -21.18 -49.25 -35.04
C GLN A 145 -20.65 -48.50 -33.79
N ALA A 146 -21.46 -47.61 -33.18
CA ALA A 146 -21.10 -46.84 -31.99
C ALA A 146 -21.70 -47.41 -30.65
N PRO A 147 -22.37 -46.65 -29.76
CA PRO A 147 -21.81 -46.32 -28.44
C PRO A 147 -22.64 -46.78 -27.22
N GLY A 148 -22.14 -46.58 -25.98
CA GLY A 148 -23.00 -46.71 -24.79
C GLY A 148 -22.39 -46.46 -23.39
N THR A 149 -22.92 -45.44 -22.69
CA THR A 149 -23.07 -45.32 -21.21
C THR A 149 -21.84 -45.25 -20.26
N GLY A 150 -22.01 -44.59 -19.10
CA GLY A 150 -21.00 -44.39 -18.03
C GLY A 150 -21.14 -45.39 -16.85
N PRO A 151 -20.88 -45.03 -15.55
CA PRO A 151 -20.57 -43.71 -14.99
C PRO A 151 -19.40 -43.64 -13.96
N ALA A 152 -19.13 -42.44 -13.44
CA ALA A 152 -18.57 -42.04 -12.11
C ALA A 152 -17.40 -42.83 -11.44
N ARG A 153 -16.36 -42.10 -10.97
CA ARG A 153 -15.49 -42.53 -9.83
C ARG A 153 -14.73 -41.39 -9.13
N THR A 154 -14.23 -41.72 -7.93
CA THR A 154 -13.68 -40.86 -6.86
C THR A 154 -12.14 -40.68 -6.90
N PRO A 155 -11.56 -39.73 -6.13
CA PRO A 155 -10.11 -39.46 -6.10
C PRO A 155 -9.26 -40.56 -5.41
N PRO A 156 -7.93 -40.60 -5.66
CA PRO A 156 -7.02 -41.63 -5.15
C PRO A 156 -6.60 -41.44 -3.66
N PRO A 157 -6.10 -42.50 -2.99
CA PRO A 157 -5.97 -42.57 -1.53
C PRO A 157 -4.57 -42.29 -0.96
N LEU A 158 -4.51 -42.14 0.37
CA LEU A 158 -3.29 -42.15 1.19
C LEU A 158 -2.75 -43.57 1.42
N ALA A 159 -1.41 -43.68 1.51
CA ALA A 159 -0.68 -44.81 2.07
C ALA A 159 0.63 -44.30 2.69
N GLY A 160 1.24 -44.94 3.70
CA GLY A 160 0.79 -46.10 4.48
C GLY A 160 1.93 -46.59 5.38
N ALA A 161 1.68 -46.81 6.67
CA ALA A 161 2.70 -47.25 7.63
C ALA A 161 2.63 -48.78 7.88
N PRO A 162 3.78 -49.44 8.15
CA PRO A 162 3.80 -50.80 8.68
C PRO A 162 3.55 -50.83 10.20
N ARG A 163 3.09 -52.00 10.69
CA ARG A 163 2.82 -52.35 12.10
C ARG A 163 4.04 -53.13 12.67
N GLN A 164 4.11 -53.72 13.87
CA GLN A 164 3.16 -54.13 14.93
C GLN A 164 3.84 -54.14 16.31
N GLY A 165 3.04 -54.16 17.40
CA GLY A 165 3.27 -54.94 18.64
C GLY A 165 4.47 -54.61 19.56
N GLU A 166 4.44 -54.90 20.87
CA GLU A 166 3.32 -55.31 21.74
C GLU A 166 3.72 -55.12 23.23
N GLN A 167 2.74 -55.22 24.14
CA GLN A 167 2.88 -55.49 25.58
C GLN A 167 3.55 -54.47 26.54
N ALA A 168 2.85 -54.26 27.66
CA ALA A 168 3.34 -53.90 29.00
C ALA A 168 2.54 -54.80 29.98
N PRO A 169 3.03 -55.17 31.19
CA PRO A 169 3.31 -54.19 32.25
C PRO A 169 4.41 -54.50 33.29
N GLY A 170 5.00 -53.44 33.87
CA GLY A 170 5.35 -53.30 35.31
C GLY A 170 6.48 -54.12 35.94
N THR A 171 7.35 -53.46 36.73
CA THR A 171 7.69 -53.76 38.15
C THR A 171 8.98 -53.04 38.60
N GLY A 172 9.08 -52.74 39.91
CA GLY A 172 10.37 -52.67 40.62
C GLY A 172 11.07 -51.29 40.73
N PRO A 173 11.73 -50.96 41.86
CA PRO A 173 12.35 -49.65 42.08
C PRO A 173 13.89 -49.64 42.32
N ALA A 174 14.47 -48.44 42.13
CA ALA A 174 15.60 -47.84 42.85
C ALA A 174 16.94 -48.59 43.06
N ARG A 175 18.05 -47.94 42.68
CA ARG A 175 19.33 -47.96 43.41
C ARG A 175 20.21 -46.75 43.09
N THR A 176 21.05 -46.37 44.06
CA THR A 176 21.92 -45.18 44.11
C THR A 176 23.37 -45.45 43.64
N PRO A 177 24.20 -44.42 43.38
CA PRO A 177 25.49 -44.56 42.70
C PRO A 177 26.71 -44.81 43.63
N PRO A 178 27.84 -45.31 43.10
CA PRO A 178 29.15 -45.40 43.78
C PRO A 178 30.07 -44.17 43.52
N PRO A 179 31.17 -43.97 44.28
CA PRO A 179 31.67 -42.61 44.58
C PRO A 179 33.22 -42.39 44.60
N LEU A 180 33.65 -41.18 45.03
CA LEU A 180 35.00 -40.77 45.51
C LEU A 180 36.14 -40.70 44.47
N ALA A 181 37.23 -39.92 44.61
CA ALA A 181 37.72 -38.95 45.62
C ALA A 181 38.41 -37.75 44.88
N GLY A 182 38.94 -36.67 45.48
CA GLY A 182 39.12 -36.24 46.88
C GLY A 182 39.74 -34.82 46.93
N ALA A 183 39.85 -34.19 48.11
CA ALA A 183 40.38 -32.82 48.30
C ALA A 183 41.71 -32.80 49.10
N PRO A 184 42.36 -31.63 49.29
CA PRO A 184 42.08 -30.87 50.53
C PRO A 184 42.02 -29.32 50.37
N ARG A 185 41.72 -28.63 51.48
CA ARG A 185 41.69 -27.15 51.67
C ARG A 185 42.38 -26.76 52.99
N GLN A 186 42.84 -25.51 53.08
CA GLN A 186 42.95 -24.62 54.27
C GLN A 186 43.39 -23.24 53.75
N GLY A 187 43.08 -22.06 54.33
CA GLY A 187 42.09 -21.60 55.32
C GLY A 187 42.08 -20.04 55.20
N GLU A 188 40.96 -19.34 55.08
CA GLU A 188 39.93 -19.02 56.10
C GLU A 188 40.32 -17.87 57.06
N GLN A 189 39.71 -16.69 56.88
CA GLN A 189 39.08 -15.82 57.90
C GLN A 189 38.53 -14.51 57.29
N ALA A 190 37.73 -13.75 58.05
CA ALA A 190 36.95 -12.60 57.56
C ALA A 190 37.07 -11.34 58.48
N PRO A 191 36.09 -10.42 58.64
CA PRO A 191 36.27 -9.05 58.15
C PRO A 191 36.27 -7.95 59.25
N SER A 192 36.69 -6.74 58.89
CA SER A 192 36.41 -5.53 59.67
C SER A 192 36.39 -4.28 58.78
N ALA A 193 35.79 -3.19 59.26
CA ALA A 193 35.65 -1.91 58.56
C ALA A 193 36.41 -0.80 59.30
N ALA A 194 36.87 0.22 58.55
CA ALA A 194 37.27 1.51 59.09
C ALA A 194 37.12 2.62 58.04
N SER A 195 36.75 3.82 58.51
CA SER A 195 36.67 5.05 57.71
C SER A 195 38.01 5.80 57.73
N GLY A 196 38.28 6.61 56.70
CA GLY A 196 39.42 7.53 56.68
C GLY A 196 39.36 8.49 55.50
N SER A 197 39.21 9.79 55.76
CA SER A 197 39.13 10.84 54.73
C SER A 197 40.40 11.70 54.69
N ALA A 198 40.83 12.11 53.50
CA ALA A 198 41.73 13.26 53.33
C ALA A 198 41.35 14.07 52.08
N ARG A 199 41.43 15.41 52.19
CA ARG A 199 41.25 16.39 51.09
C ARG A 199 42.59 17.08 50.84
N ALA A 200 42.98 17.20 49.57
CA ALA A 200 43.72 18.34 49.02
C ALA A 200 43.74 18.26 47.48
N SER A 201 43.97 19.32 46.70
CA SER A 201 43.24 20.59 46.52
C SER A 201 44.13 21.55 45.71
N ALA A 202 43.59 22.12 44.62
CA ALA A 202 44.16 23.21 43.80
C ALA A 202 45.43 22.93 42.95
N GLY A 203 45.55 23.60 41.79
CA GLY A 203 46.73 23.54 40.92
C GLY A 203 46.48 23.77 39.42
N ALA A 204 46.29 25.02 38.99
CA ALA A 204 46.30 25.51 37.60
C ALA A 204 46.85 26.96 37.60
N PRO A 205 47.15 27.67 36.48
CA PRO A 205 46.85 27.40 35.05
C PRO A 205 47.96 27.82 34.03
N ARG A 206 47.60 27.93 32.71
CA ARG A 206 48.25 28.72 31.61
C ARG A 206 49.59 28.18 31.01
N GLN A 207 50.00 28.46 29.76
CA GLN A 207 49.40 29.21 28.61
C GLN A 207 50.01 28.82 27.23
N GLY A 208 49.25 29.03 26.14
CA GLY A 208 49.74 29.36 24.78
C GLY A 208 50.25 28.22 23.86
N GLU A 209 50.44 28.40 22.55
CA GLU A 209 49.78 29.33 21.59
C GLU A 209 50.06 28.93 20.10
N GLN A 210 49.28 29.50 19.17
CA GLN A 210 49.52 29.64 17.71
C GLN A 210 49.33 28.46 16.73
N ASP A 211 48.78 28.86 15.57
CA ASP A 211 48.45 28.18 14.30
C ASP A 211 49.33 28.83 13.19
N PRO A 212 49.22 28.56 11.88
CA PRO A 212 48.85 27.35 11.13
C PRO A 212 49.90 27.02 10.02
N GLY A 213 49.67 26.02 9.15
CA GLY A 213 50.46 25.87 7.92
C GLY A 213 50.02 24.74 6.96
N ALA A 214 50.06 25.01 5.65
CA ALA A 214 49.75 24.03 4.59
C ALA A 214 50.85 24.03 3.52
N SER A 215 51.14 22.90 2.85
CA SER A 215 51.70 22.88 1.48
C SER A 215 51.83 21.48 0.83
N THR A 216 51.60 21.43 -0.49
CA THR A 216 52.24 20.55 -1.53
C THR A 216 52.07 19.03 -1.54
N ALA A 217 52.20 18.47 -2.76
CA ALA A 217 52.20 17.05 -3.08
C ALA A 217 53.37 16.67 -4.02
N SER A 218 53.91 15.45 -3.88
CA SER A 218 54.72 14.69 -4.86
C SER A 218 54.88 13.27 -4.26
N SER A 219 54.52 12.13 -4.88
CA SER A 219 54.84 11.51 -6.17
C SER A 219 56.17 10.71 -6.20
N ARG A 220 56.06 9.42 -6.59
CA ARG A 220 57.12 8.39 -6.80
C ARG A 220 57.96 8.02 -5.55
N ALA A 221 57.96 6.82 -4.96
CA ALA A 221 57.98 5.41 -5.43
C ALA A 221 59.36 4.86 -5.85
N SER A 222 59.88 3.86 -5.09
CA SER A 222 60.48 2.58 -5.60
C SER A 222 61.17 1.75 -4.50
N THR A 223 60.93 0.42 -4.48
CA THR A 223 61.85 -0.69 -4.03
C THR A 223 62.35 -0.72 -2.56
N LEU A 224 62.77 -1.81 -1.89
CA LEU A 224 62.81 -3.30 -2.03
C LEU A 224 63.19 -3.85 -0.61
N ALA A 225 63.07 -5.11 -0.15
CA ALA A 225 62.56 -6.40 -0.64
C ALA A 225 62.23 -7.32 0.59
N GLY A 226 61.66 -8.52 0.38
CA GLY A 226 61.66 -9.60 1.40
C GLY A 226 60.52 -10.63 1.29
N ALA A 227 60.84 -11.90 0.99
CA ALA A 227 59.92 -13.06 0.97
C ALA A 227 60.68 -14.33 1.43
N PRO A 228 60.01 -15.41 1.92
CA PRO A 228 59.43 -16.47 1.05
C PRO A 228 57.92 -16.74 1.34
N ARG A 229 57.05 -17.20 0.42
CA ARG A 229 56.90 -18.50 -0.31
C ARG A 229 56.48 -19.69 0.59
N GLN A 230 55.66 -20.66 0.14
CA GLN A 230 55.07 -20.99 -1.19
C GLN A 230 53.63 -21.56 -0.98
N SER A 231 52.83 -22.16 -1.89
CA SER A 231 52.93 -22.66 -3.29
C SER A 231 51.52 -22.90 -3.90
N GLU A 232 51.45 -23.10 -5.23
CA GLU A 232 50.27 -23.56 -6.02
C GLU A 232 50.47 -25.00 -6.55
N PRO A 233 49.47 -25.56 -7.28
CA PRO A 233 49.58 -25.72 -8.76
C PRO A 233 48.24 -25.47 -9.53
N SER A 234 48.14 -25.30 -10.86
CA SER A 234 49.09 -25.00 -11.97
C SER A 234 48.32 -24.38 -13.18
N ARG A 235 48.77 -24.52 -14.45
CA ARG A 235 48.27 -23.74 -15.63
C ARG A 235 48.46 -24.39 -17.03
N THR A 236 47.42 -24.28 -17.89
CA THR A 236 47.39 -24.10 -19.38
C THR A 236 48.30 -25.02 -20.28
N PRO A 237 48.59 -24.85 -21.62
CA PRO A 237 48.37 -23.77 -22.63
C PRO A 237 47.53 -24.19 -23.89
N ALA A 238 47.75 -23.57 -25.08
CA ALA A 238 46.88 -23.63 -26.27
C ALA A 238 47.62 -23.61 -27.65
N SER A 239 46.93 -23.95 -28.76
CA SER A 239 47.41 -23.77 -30.17
C SER A 239 46.29 -23.88 -31.24
N THR A 240 46.60 -23.55 -32.51
CA THR A 240 45.77 -23.57 -33.76
C THR A 240 46.70 -23.82 -34.97
N PRO A 241 46.25 -23.94 -36.24
CA PRO A 241 45.02 -24.50 -36.85
C PRO A 241 45.30 -25.60 -37.93
N GLY A 242 44.28 -26.26 -38.54
CA GLY A 242 44.50 -27.22 -39.65
C GLY A 242 43.24 -27.75 -40.38
N ALA A 243 43.37 -28.06 -41.68
CA ALA A 243 42.30 -28.48 -42.64
C ALA A 243 41.68 -29.89 -42.35
N SER A 244 40.54 -30.35 -42.92
CA SER A 244 40.20 -30.33 -44.37
C SER A 244 38.78 -30.80 -44.81
N ARG A 245 38.33 -30.26 -45.97
CA ARG A 245 37.55 -30.83 -47.10
C ARG A 245 36.15 -31.51 -46.96
N ARG A 246 35.19 -30.92 -47.74
CA ARG A 246 34.12 -31.53 -48.60
C ARG A 246 32.88 -32.16 -47.90
N ALA A 247 31.67 -32.15 -48.47
CA ALA A 247 31.16 -31.69 -49.80
C ALA A 247 29.70 -31.13 -49.74
N ASP A 248 29.34 -30.30 -50.73
CA ASP A 248 28.04 -30.12 -51.45
C ASP A 248 26.67 -30.00 -50.69
N THR A 249 25.63 -29.29 -51.18
CA THR A 249 25.30 -28.65 -52.49
C THR A 249 24.67 -27.23 -52.36
N SER A 250 24.50 -26.54 -53.50
CA SER A 250 23.83 -25.22 -53.72
C SER A 250 22.33 -25.17 -53.38
N THR A 251 21.67 -24.02 -53.10
CA THR A 251 21.55 -22.72 -53.83
C THR A 251 21.56 -21.50 -52.88
N GLY A 252 21.74 -20.21 -53.23
CA GLY A 252 21.59 -19.41 -54.47
C GLY A 252 20.38 -18.45 -54.35
N VAL A 253 20.42 -17.12 -54.51
CA VAL A 253 21.45 -16.16 -55.02
C VAL A 253 21.39 -14.77 -54.31
N SER A 254 22.51 -14.05 -54.37
CA SER A 254 22.92 -12.73 -53.81
C SER A 254 22.13 -11.45 -54.19
N PHE A 255 21.97 -10.53 -53.21
CA PHE A 255 22.49 -9.13 -53.11
C PHE A 255 23.03 -8.39 -54.37
N PRO A 256 22.97 -7.03 -54.48
CA PRO A 256 23.76 -6.12 -53.58
C PRO A 256 23.28 -4.67 -53.29
N ARG A 257 24.03 -4.01 -52.39
CA ARG A 257 24.21 -2.54 -52.24
C ARG A 257 25.68 -2.17 -52.53
N PRO A 258 26.00 -0.89 -52.80
CA PRO A 258 27.28 -0.28 -52.41
C PRO A 258 27.14 1.02 -51.58
N HIS A 259 28.26 1.62 -51.17
CA HIS A 259 28.37 2.77 -50.25
C HIS A 259 29.29 3.90 -50.81
N GLY A 260 29.08 5.13 -50.30
CA GLY A 260 30.07 6.23 -50.24
C GLY A 260 29.95 7.33 -51.30
N LEU A 261 30.57 8.52 -51.17
CA LEU A 261 31.08 9.22 -49.97
C LEU A 261 31.46 10.69 -50.38
N LEU A 262 30.99 11.70 -49.64
CA LEU A 262 31.45 13.12 -49.58
C LEU A 262 31.86 13.92 -50.85
N THR A 263 31.25 15.10 -51.04
CA THR A 263 31.97 16.36 -51.34
C THR A 263 31.10 17.59 -51.01
N ASP A 264 31.68 18.78 -51.04
CA ASP A 264 31.14 20.04 -50.45
C ASP A 264 30.57 21.01 -51.51
N SER A 265 29.97 22.13 -51.07
CA SER A 265 29.55 23.37 -51.80
C SER A 265 28.03 23.62 -51.91
N SER A 266 27.68 24.92 -51.99
CA SER A 266 26.34 25.49 -52.22
C SER A 266 26.48 26.92 -52.78
N PRO A 267 25.43 27.57 -53.32
CA PRO A 267 24.36 27.12 -54.23
C PRO A 267 24.44 27.89 -55.58
N PRO A 268 23.41 27.89 -56.47
CA PRO A 268 22.45 29.02 -56.43
C PRO A 268 20.98 28.73 -56.87
N THR A 269 20.16 29.77 -56.70
CA THR A 269 18.69 29.99 -56.88
C THR A 269 18.00 29.59 -58.21
N ARG A 270 16.64 29.51 -58.15
CA ARG A 270 15.56 29.51 -59.20
C ARG A 270 14.85 28.15 -59.39
N SER A 271 13.58 28.05 -59.78
CA SER A 271 12.39 28.93 -59.63
C SER A 271 11.10 28.10 -59.80
N ASP A 272 10.00 28.64 -59.27
CA ASP A 272 8.56 28.41 -59.54
C ASP A 272 8.11 27.30 -60.52
N ALA A 273 7.36 26.31 -60.00
CA ALA A 273 6.24 25.63 -60.67
C ALA A 273 5.33 24.94 -59.61
N PRO A 274 4.04 24.62 -59.90
CA PRO A 274 2.99 24.77 -58.90
C PRO A 274 2.68 23.51 -58.08
N ARG A 275 2.34 23.72 -56.81
CA ARG A 275 1.81 22.69 -55.90
C ARG A 275 0.31 22.51 -56.17
N ARG A 276 -0.17 21.27 -56.30
CA ARG A 276 -1.61 20.97 -56.45
C ARG A 276 -2.38 21.50 -55.25
N ALA A 277 -3.57 22.05 -55.49
CA ALA A 277 -4.49 22.43 -54.42
C ALA A 277 -5.09 21.19 -53.74
N GLU A 278 -5.08 21.18 -52.41
CA GLU A 278 -5.91 20.30 -51.60
C GLU A 278 -7.32 20.93 -51.46
N PRO A 279 -8.37 20.15 -51.16
CA PRO A 279 -9.72 20.68 -50.98
C PRO A 279 -9.75 21.75 -49.87
N GLY A 280 -10.38 22.88 -50.14
CA GLY A 280 -10.36 24.03 -49.24
C GLY A 280 -10.98 23.72 -47.88
N ALA A 281 -10.19 23.89 -46.81
CA ALA A 281 -10.73 23.97 -45.47
C ALA A 281 -11.61 25.22 -45.34
N GLU A 282 -12.86 25.08 -44.88
CA GLU A 282 -13.65 26.23 -44.47
C GLU A 282 -12.91 27.00 -43.36
N PRO A 283 -12.89 28.35 -43.40
CA PRO A 283 -12.37 29.13 -42.29
C PRO A 283 -13.22 28.84 -41.05
N LEU A 284 -12.58 28.34 -40.00
CA LEU A 284 -13.20 28.07 -38.69
C LEU A 284 -13.97 29.31 -38.22
N ARG A 285 -15.31 29.26 -38.33
CA ARG A 285 -16.18 30.33 -37.83
C ARG A 285 -15.91 30.49 -36.35
N THR A 286 -15.47 31.68 -35.95
CA THR A 286 -15.31 32.02 -34.53
C THR A 286 -16.67 31.83 -33.85
N PRO A 287 -16.78 31.00 -32.80
CA PRO A 287 -18.05 30.85 -32.09
C PRO A 287 -18.46 32.21 -31.50
N PRO A 288 -19.77 32.52 -31.45
CA PRO A 288 -20.23 33.79 -30.91
C PRO A 288 -19.76 33.96 -29.46
N SER A 289 -19.46 35.19 -29.07
CA SER A 289 -19.01 35.56 -27.72
C SER A 289 -20.17 35.57 -26.72
N SER A 290 -20.88 34.45 -26.59
CA SER A 290 -21.78 34.20 -25.48
C SER A 290 -20.97 33.92 -24.21
N THR A 291 -21.21 34.70 -23.15
CA THR A 291 -20.77 34.32 -21.80
C THR A 291 -21.28 32.90 -21.48
N PRO A 292 -20.43 31.97 -21.01
CA PRO A 292 -20.87 30.60 -20.76
C PRO A 292 -21.94 30.57 -19.66
N ALA A 293 -22.90 29.66 -19.80
CA ALA A 293 -24.04 29.51 -18.89
C ALA A 293 -23.64 29.07 -17.47
N GLY A 294 -22.43 28.51 -17.33
CA GLY A 294 -21.81 28.07 -16.09
C GLY A 294 -20.43 27.48 -16.36
N THR A 295 -19.79 26.97 -15.30
CA THR A 295 -18.50 26.29 -15.38
C THR A 295 -18.57 24.89 -14.76
N LEU A 296 -18.01 23.91 -15.46
CA LEU A 296 -17.90 22.52 -15.02
C LEU A 296 -16.44 22.15 -14.83
N VAL A 297 -16.18 21.24 -13.89
CA VAL A 297 -14.88 20.56 -13.82
C VAL A 297 -15.09 19.06 -13.89
N ALA A 298 -14.11 18.35 -14.46
CA ALA A 298 -14.16 16.90 -14.55
C ALA A 298 -12.79 16.26 -14.31
N VAL A 299 -12.82 15.00 -13.87
CA VAL A 299 -11.67 14.11 -13.82
C VAL A 299 -12.01 12.86 -14.60
N THR A 300 -11.15 12.46 -15.54
CA THR A 300 -11.25 11.14 -16.18
C THR A 300 -10.07 10.26 -15.82
N ALA A 301 -10.32 8.98 -15.52
CA ALA A 301 -9.29 8.06 -15.05
C ALA A 301 -9.59 6.59 -15.38
N CYS A 302 -8.80 5.98 -16.27
CA CYS A 302 -8.94 4.59 -16.71
C CYS A 302 -7.75 3.75 -16.22
N PRO A 303 -7.93 2.48 -15.79
CA PRO A 303 -6.86 1.60 -15.32
C PRO A 303 -5.64 1.52 -16.26
N THR A 304 -5.85 1.42 -17.57
CA THR A 304 -4.74 1.48 -18.55
C THR A 304 -4.29 2.91 -18.82
N GLY A 305 -5.23 3.86 -18.87
CA GLY A 305 -4.95 5.30 -18.96
C GLY A 305 -4.29 5.75 -20.27
N ILE A 306 -4.37 4.95 -21.34
CA ILE A 306 -3.75 5.22 -22.64
C ILE A 306 -4.71 5.97 -23.59
N ALA A 307 -5.93 5.45 -23.79
CA ALA A 307 -6.88 5.99 -24.77
C ALA A 307 -8.16 6.52 -24.11
N HIS A 308 -8.94 5.65 -23.45
CA HIS A 308 -10.28 6.00 -22.94
C HIS A 308 -10.30 7.22 -22.01
N THR A 309 -9.28 7.42 -21.16
CA THR A 309 -9.12 8.63 -20.33
C THR A 309 -9.23 9.91 -21.16
N PHE A 310 -8.46 10.02 -22.25
CA PHE A 310 -8.40 11.21 -23.09
C PHE A 310 -9.63 11.33 -24.00
N MET A 311 -10.11 10.21 -24.53
CA MET A 311 -11.34 10.18 -25.35
C MET A 311 -12.57 10.62 -24.54
N ALA A 312 -12.72 10.17 -23.29
CA ALA A 312 -13.80 10.59 -22.40
C ALA A 312 -13.68 12.07 -22.02
N ALA A 313 -12.46 12.57 -21.80
CA ALA A 313 -12.23 13.99 -21.53
C ALA A 313 -12.63 14.86 -22.72
N GLU A 314 -12.32 14.43 -23.95
CA GLU A 314 -12.75 15.13 -25.16
C GLU A 314 -14.27 15.04 -25.36
N ALA A 315 -14.89 13.87 -25.12
CA ALA A 315 -16.33 13.68 -25.22
C ALA A 315 -17.11 14.59 -24.25
N LEU A 316 -16.73 14.62 -22.97
CA LEU A 316 -17.27 15.56 -21.98
C LEU A 316 -17.01 17.03 -22.38
N THR A 317 -15.85 17.33 -22.96
CA THR A 317 -15.52 18.69 -23.44
C THR A 317 -16.43 19.14 -24.58
N ARG A 318 -16.78 18.25 -25.51
CA ARG A 318 -17.73 18.54 -26.60
C ARG A 318 -19.17 18.68 -26.07
N ALA A 319 -19.62 17.75 -25.23
CA ALA A 319 -20.98 17.74 -24.66
C ALA A 319 -21.29 18.99 -23.82
N ALA A 320 -20.39 19.39 -22.91
CA ALA A 320 -20.58 20.59 -22.10
C ALA A 320 -20.62 21.88 -22.94
N ARG A 321 -19.73 22.00 -23.95
CA ARG A 321 -19.70 23.14 -24.86
C ARG A 321 -20.95 23.23 -25.74
N ALA A 322 -21.46 22.09 -26.22
CA ALA A 322 -22.72 22.03 -26.96
C ALA A 322 -23.93 22.51 -26.14
N LYS A 323 -23.84 22.42 -24.80
CA LYS A 323 -24.85 22.89 -23.83
C LYS A 323 -24.53 24.28 -23.27
N GLY A 324 -23.53 24.98 -23.79
CA GLY A 324 -23.17 26.36 -23.41
C GLY A 324 -22.32 26.50 -22.14
N TYR A 325 -21.83 25.40 -21.56
CA TYR A 325 -20.97 25.42 -20.37
C TYR A 325 -19.49 25.44 -20.74
N ALA A 326 -18.70 26.23 -19.99
CA ALA A 326 -17.25 26.05 -19.98
C ALA A 326 -16.90 24.79 -19.18
N ILE A 327 -15.89 24.03 -19.59
CA ILE A 327 -15.44 22.85 -18.84
C ILE A 327 -13.92 22.71 -18.83
N ARG A 328 -13.38 22.35 -17.66
CA ARG A 328 -11.97 21.96 -17.44
C ARG A 328 -11.90 20.49 -17.07
N VAL A 329 -11.12 19.70 -17.82
CA VAL A 329 -10.95 18.27 -17.55
C VAL A 329 -9.51 17.94 -17.18
N GLU A 330 -9.33 17.40 -15.97
CA GLU A 330 -8.11 16.71 -15.53
C GLU A 330 -8.14 15.27 -16.03
N THR A 331 -6.98 14.78 -16.48
CA THR A 331 -6.84 13.44 -17.07
C THR A 331 -5.79 12.65 -16.32
N GLN A 332 -6.20 11.59 -15.62
CA GLN A 332 -5.30 10.70 -14.88
C GLN A 332 -5.05 9.45 -15.74
N GLY A 333 -3.90 9.44 -16.42
CA GLY A 333 -3.53 8.40 -17.40
C GLY A 333 -2.34 7.52 -16.97
N SER A 334 -1.86 6.68 -17.88
CA SER A 334 -0.59 5.94 -17.70
C SER A 334 0.62 6.87 -17.60
N VAL A 335 0.52 8.04 -18.25
CA VAL A 335 1.46 9.16 -18.11
C VAL A 335 1.30 9.93 -16.80
N GLY A 336 0.38 9.58 -15.91
CA GLY A 336 0.06 10.35 -14.70
C GLY A 336 -1.01 11.41 -14.93
N ALA A 337 -1.13 12.35 -14.00
CA ALA A 337 -2.07 13.45 -14.06
C ALA A 337 -1.59 14.56 -15.04
N LYS A 338 -2.45 14.87 -16.02
CA LYS A 338 -2.35 16.06 -16.90
C LYS A 338 -3.55 16.98 -16.62
N ASN A 339 -3.36 18.28 -16.87
CA ASN A 339 -4.41 19.31 -16.79
C ASN A 339 -5.07 19.46 -15.41
N THR A 340 -4.32 19.17 -14.33
CA THR A 340 -4.78 19.17 -12.93
C THR A 340 -5.64 20.39 -12.58
N LEU A 341 -6.75 20.16 -11.88
CA LEU A 341 -7.67 21.23 -11.47
C LEU A 341 -7.09 22.06 -10.32
N THR A 342 -7.21 23.38 -10.39
CA THR A 342 -6.81 24.29 -9.29
C THR A 342 -7.93 24.43 -8.24
N PRO A 343 -7.62 24.85 -7.00
CA PRO A 343 -8.65 25.13 -6.00
C PRO A 343 -9.68 26.17 -6.45
N GLU A 344 -9.26 27.16 -7.24
CA GLU A 344 -10.11 28.23 -7.77
C GLU A 344 -11.05 27.71 -8.85
N GLU A 345 -10.56 26.87 -9.77
CA GLU A 345 -11.38 26.20 -10.79
C GLU A 345 -12.45 25.32 -10.15
N ILE A 346 -12.10 24.61 -9.07
CA ILE A 346 -13.04 23.79 -8.30
C ILE A 346 -14.05 24.67 -7.55
N ALA A 347 -13.59 25.75 -6.92
CA ALA A 347 -14.45 26.68 -6.18
C ALA A 347 -15.47 27.39 -7.09
N GLN A 348 -15.12 27.67 -8.34
CA GLN A 348 -16.00 28.29 -9.34
C GLN A 348 -16.97 27.31 -10.01
N ALA A 349 -16.66 26.01 -10.04
CA ALA A 349 -17.48 25.00 -10.72
C ALA A 349 -18.89 24.84 -10.14
N ASP A 350 -19.91 24.80 -11.00
CA ASP A 350 -21.30 24.49 -10.64
C ASP A 350 -21.49 23.00 -10.34
N ALA A 351 -20.80 22.14 -11.09
CA ALA A 351 -20.76 20.69 -10.85
C ALA A 351 -19.42 20.04 -11.25
N VAL A 352 -19.18 18.86 -10.65
CA VAL A 352 -17.99 18.02 -10.78
C VAL A 352 -18.37 16.68 -11.41
N ILE A 353 -17.69 16.27 -12.47
CA ILE A 353 -17.89 14.97 -13.14
C ILE A 353 -16.65 14.08 -12.96
N ILE A 354 -16.79 12.94 -12.30
CA ILE A 354 -15.73 11.94 -12.17
C ILE A 354 -16.09 10.75 -13.06
N GLY A 355 -15.53 10.70 -14.27
CA GLY A 355 -15.65 9.58 -15.21
C GLY A 355 -14.46 8.64 -15.05
N ALA A 356 -14.53 7.70 -14.11
CA ALA A 356 -13.38 6.91 -13.67
C ALA A 356 -13.70 5.42 -13.45
N ASP A 357 -12.86 4.54 -14.00
CA ASP A 357 -12.84 3.09 -13.70
C ASP A 357 -11.68 2.75 -12.73
N THR A 358 -11.19 3.75 -12.00
CA THR A 358 -10.12 3.62 -11.00
C THR A 358 -10.27 4.70 -9.92
N HIS A 359 -9.59 4.55 -8.78
CA HIS A 359 -9.80 5.44 -7.62
C HIS A 359 -9.28 6.86 -7.87
N VAL A 360 -10.18 7.85 -7.75
CA VAL A 360 -9.90 9.29 -7.77
C VAL A 360 -10.28 9.87 -6.40
N SER A 361 -9.40 10.63 -5.74
CA SER A 361 -9.76 11.30 -4.48
C SER A 361 -10.83 12.38 -4.73
N THR A 362 -11.90 12.30 -3.94
CA THR A 362 -13.05 13.21 -3.98
C THR A 362 -12.96 14.36 -2.96
N GLU A 363 -12.00 14.32 -2.03
CA GLU A 363 -11.92 15.21 -0.85
C GLU A 363 -11.87 16.69 -1.24
N ARG A 364 -11.10 17.03 -2.29
CA ARG A 364 -10.99 18.39 -2.84
C ARG A 364 -12.28 18.94 -3.47
N PHE A 365 -13.31 18.10 -3.64
CA PHE A 365 -14.62 18.46 -4.20
C PHE A 365 -15.74 18.46 -3.15
N ALA A 366 -15.40 18.40 -1.86
CA ALA A 366 -16.39 18.48 -0.78
C ALA A 366 -17.24 19.77 -0.90
N GLY A 367 -18.56 19.66 -0.72
CA GLY A 367 -19.49 20.79 -0.86
C GLY A 367 -19.82 21.18 -2.31
N LYS A 368 -19.52 20.34 -3.30
CA LYS A 368 -19.95 20.53 -4.71
C LYS A 368 -20.93 19.45 -5.17
N ARG A 369 -21.76 19.80 -6.16
CA ARG A 369 -22.55 18.81 -6.93
C ARG A 369 -21.58 17.85 -7.61
N LEU A 370 -21.56 16.58 -7.24
CA LEU A 370 -20.59 15.60 -7.73
C LEU A 370 -21.29 14.38 -8.32
N LEU A 371 -21.11 14.18 -9.63
CA LEU A 371 -21.51 12.97 -10.34
C LEU A 371 -20.28 12.06 -10.48
N GLN A 372 -20.44 10.78 -10.16
CA GLN A 372 -19.42 9.75 -10.39
C GLN A 372 -20.00 8.66 -11.31
N THR A 373 -19.24 8.30 -12.34
CA THR A 373 -19.61 7.39 -13.43
C THR A 373 -18.34 6.71 -13.99
N SER A 374 -18.50 5.74 -14.90
CA SER A 374 -17.38 5.08 -15.59
C SER A 374 -16.78 5.97 -16.69
N VAL A 375 -15.54 5.71 -17.08
CA VAL A 375 -14.92 6.30 -18.29
C VAL A 375 -15.70 5.88 -19.53
N GLY A 376 -16.21 4.65 -19.55
CA GLY A 376 -17.00 4.12 -20.66
C GLY A 376 -18.32 4.86 -20.90
N GLU A 377 -19.02 5.25 -19.83
CA GLU A 377 -20.25 6.04 -19.90
C GLU A 377 -19.94 7.53 -20.15
N ALA A 378 -18.93 8.10 -19.50
CA ALA A 378 -18.43 9.46 -19.82
C ALA A 378 -17.96 9.63 -21.27
N LEU A 379 -17.52 8.54 -21.93
CA LEU A 379 -17.19 8.50 -23.36
C LEU A 379 -18.43 8.30 -24.26
N LYS A 380 -19.30 7.33 -23.95
CA LYS A 380 -20.41 6.92 -24.83
C LYS A 380 -21.70 7.69 -24.65
N GLN A 381 -21.91 8.31 -23.49
CA GLN A 381 -23.13 9.01 -23.09
C GLN A 381 -22.83 10.41 -22.51
N ALA A 382 -21.78 11.07 -23.03
CA ALA A 382 -21.25 12.32 -22.49
C ALA A 382 -22.31 13.41 -22.26
N ASP A 383 -23.27 13.58 -23.19
CA ASP A 383 -24.38 14.53 -23.05
C ASP A 383 -25.27 14.24 -21.84
N ARG A 384 -25.64 12.97 -21.64
CA ARG A 384 -26.42 12.51 -20.49
C ARG A 384 -25.66 12.68 -19.18
N VAL A 385 -24.35 12.41 -19.18
CA VAL A 385 -23.48 12.58 -18.01
C VAL A 385 -23.38 14.06 -17.61
N VAL A 386 -23.27 14.98 -18.58
CA VAL A 386 -23.29 16.42 -18.31
C VAL A 386 -24.66 16.88 -17.81
N GLU A 387 -25.76 16.41 -18.40
CA GLU A 387 -27.12 16.70 -17.95
C GLU A 387 -27.37 16.21 -16.51
N GLN A 388 -26.98 14.96 -16.20
CA GLN A 388 -27.10 14.39 -14.86
C GLN A 388 -26.31 15.17 -13.82
N ALA A 389 -25.09 15.64 -14.14
CA ALA A 389 -24.28 16.42 -13.22
C ALA A 389 -24.88 17.80 -12.92
N LEU A 390 -25.49 18.45 -13.92
CA LEU A 390 -26.21 19.71 -13.77
C LEU A 390 -27.57 19.54 -13.08
N ALA A 391 -28.21 18.38 -13.21
CA ALA A 391 -29.48 18.04 -12.58
C ALA A 391 -29.35 17.56 -11.11
N LEU A 392 -28.13 17.31 -10.61
CA LEU A 392 -27.92 17.03 -9.19
C LEU A 392 -28.39 18.20 -8.33
N PRO A 393 -29.05 17.96 -7.18
CA PRO A 393 -29.45 19.02 -6.26
C PRO A 393 -28.24 19.74 -5.67
N GLU A 394 -28.42 21.01 -5.31
CA GLU A 394 -27.45 21.76 -4.50
C GLU A 394 -27.12 20.99 -3.20
N PRO A 395 -25.84 20.85 -2.83
CA PRO A 395 -25.48 20.29 -1.54
C PRO A 395 -25.98 21.23 -0.43
N ALA A 396 -26.69 20.66 0.54
CA ALA A 396 -27.35 21.40 1.62
C ALA A 396 -26.36 21.92 2.68
N ASP A 397 -25.56 22.94 2.33
CA ASP A 397 -24.96 23.93 3.25
C ASP A 397 -24.25 25.06 2.47
N THR A 398 -24.99 25.80 1.63
CA THR A 398 -24.46 26.91 0.79
C THR A 398 -25.12 28.27 1.06
N ALA A 399 -25.46 28.56 2.32
CA ALA A 399 -25.77 29.92 2.73
C ALA A 399 -24.54 30.84 2.48
N ARG A 400 -24.66 31.78 1.54
CA ARG A 400 -23.60 32.78 1.25
C ARG A 400 -23.22 33.50 2.56
N PRO A 401 -21.96 33.45 3.02
CA PRO A 401 -21.57 34.06 4.28
C PRO A 401 -21.50 35.59 4.16
N ALA A 402 -22.63 36.25 4.43
CA ALA A 402 -22.67 37.68 4.65
C ALA A 402 -21.96 38.01 5.98
N SER A 403 -20.72 38.52 5.90
CA SER A 403 -19.98 39.13 7.01
C SER A 403 -19.87 38.29 8.31
N ALA A 404 -19.28 37.10 8.22
CA ALA A 404 -18.92 36.32 9.41
C ALA A 404 -17.71 36.92 10.16
N LEU A 405 -17.81 37.05 11.48
CA LEU A 405 -16.72 37.41 12.37
C LEU A 405 -15.68 36.26 12.50
N PRO A 406 -14.40 36.55 12.80
CA PRO A 406 -13.31 35.57 12.72
C PRO A 406 -13.23 34.63 13.94
N THR A 407 -14.10 33.61 14.01
CA THR A 407 -13.88 32.44 14.88
C THR A 407 -13.02 31.40 14.17
N GLY A 408 -11.72 31.38 14.51
CA GLY A 408 -10.72 30.54 13.84
C GLY A 408 -10.69 29.09 14.31
N ALA A 409 -11.05 28.17 13.42
CA ALA A 409 -10.66 26.76 13.46
C ALA A 409 -10.37 26.26 12.04
N GLY A 410 -9.40 26.90 11.38
CA GLY A 410 -9.08 26.60 9.98
C GLY A 410 -8.71 25.13 9.77
N VAL A 411 -9.38 24.48 8.82
CA VAL A 411 -8.98 23.15 8.32
C VAL A 411 -7.52 23.26 7.90
N LYS A 412 -6.65 22.50 8.56
CA LYS A 412 -5.21 22.55 8.28
C LYS A 412 -4.98 22.18 6.82
N ALA A 413 -4.46 23.12 6.04
CA ALA A 413 -3.98 22.83 4.70
C ALA A 413 -2.98 21.66 4.76
N GLU A 414 -3.11 20.72 3.82
CA GLU A 414 -2.14 19.63 3.72
C GLU A 414 -0.70 20.18 3.57
N PRO A 415 0.29 19.55 4.22
CA PRO A 415 1.66 20.08 4.22
C PRO A 415 2.27 20.03 2.82
N ALA A 416 2.35 21.18 2.16
CA ALA A 416 2.85 21.28 0.80
C ALA A 416 4.36 20.93 0.70
N GLY A 417 4.75 20.37 -0.45
CA GLY A 417 6.16 20.14 -0.81
C GLY A 417 6.75 18.83 -0.29
N ALA A 418 8.08 18.81 -0.11
CA ALA A 418 8.89 17.61 0.10
C ALA A 418 8.41 16.71 1.26
N TYR A 419 7.87 17.30 2.32
CA TYR A 419 7.42 16.56 3.50
C TYR A 419 6.25 15.60 3.19
N LYS A 420 5.27 16.02 2.38
CA LYS A 420 4.17 15.14 1.93
C LYS A 420 4.68 13.96 1.12
N HIS A 421 5.60 14.20 0.18
CA HIS A 421 6.20 13.16 -0.64
C HIS A 421 6.93 12.11 0.22
N LEU A 422 7.71 12.56 1.22
CA LEU A 422 8.37 11.68 2.18
C LEU A 422 7.38 10.86 3.01
N LEU A 423 6.32 11.49 3.55
CA LEU A 423 5.28 10.78 4.29
C LEU A 423 4.54 9.75 3.41
N THR A 424 4.31 10.03 2.13
CA THR A 424 3.72 9.04 1.20
C THR A 424 4.63 7.82 1.06
N GLY A 425 5.93 8.04 0.79
CA GLY A 425 6.92 6.96 0.71
C GLY A 425 6.99 6.11 1.98
N VAL A 426 7.06 6.75 3.16
CA VAL A 426 7.07 6.06 4.46
C VAL A 426 5.78 5.25 4.70
N SER A 427 4.63 5.81 4.34
CA SER A 427 3.33 5.16 4.59
C SER A 427 3.16 3.88 3.74
N PHE A 428 3.59 3.90 2.48
CA PHE A 428 3.58 2.71 1.62
C PHE A 428 4.75 1.74 1.88
N MET A 429 5.86 2.21 2.47
CA MET A 429 6.93 1.34 2.98
C MET A 429 6.46 0.50 4.18
N LEU A 430 5.59 1.05 5.03
CA LEU A 430 5.22 0.48 6.33
C LEU A 430 4.81 -1.02 6.29
N PRO A 431 3.92 -1.49 5.38
CA PRO A 431 3.45 -2.87 5.41
C PRO A 431 4.57 -3.90 5.18
N PHE A 432 5.56 -3.56 4.35
CA PHE A 432 6.73 -4.41 4.10
C PHE A 432 7.56 -4.61 5.37
N VAL A 433 7.76 -3.54 6.16
CA VAL A 433 8.53 -3.62 7.41
C VAL A 433 7.77 -4.38 8.49
N VAL A 434 6.45 -4.17 8.58
CA VAL A 434 5.59 -4.89 9.54
C VAL A 434 5.58 -6.39 9.22
N ALA A 435 5.35 -6.77 7.97
CA ALA A 435 5.38 -8.17 7.54
C ALA A 435 6.78 -8.79 7.74
N GLY A 436 7.84 -8.09 7.31
CA GLY A 436 9.22 -8.56 7.46
C GLY A 436 9.65 -8.75 8.91
N GLY A 437 9.35 -7.77 9.75
CA GLY A 437 9.64 -7.80 11.18
C GLY A 437 8.91 -8.91 11.92
N LEU A 438 7.61 -9.10 11.66
CA LEU A 438 6.82 -10.15 12.31
C LEU A 438 7.21 -11.56 11.84
N LEU A 439 7.52 -11.76 10.55
CA LEU A 439 7.96 -13.07 10.04
C LEU A 439 9.37 -13.45 10.52
N LEU A 440 10.30 -12.49 10.54
CA LEU A 440 11.63 -12.67 11.14
C LEU A 440 11.51 -13.00 12.63
N ALA A 441 10.61 -12.33 13.35
CA ALA A 441 10.36 -12.59 14.76
C ALA A 441 9.73 -13.98 14.99
N LEU A 442 8.72 -14.37 14.20
CA LEU A 442 8.13 -15.72 14.25
C LEU A 442 9.16 -16.82 13.98
N SER A 443 10.16 -16.59 13.13
CA SER A 443 11.27 -17.54 12.96
C SER A 443 12.05 -17.79 14.26
N PHE A 444 12.21 -16.79 15.13
CA PHE A 444 12.98 -16.93 16.37
C PHE A 444 12.21 -17.58 17.52
N VAL A 445 10.87 -17.73 17.40
CA VAL A 445 10.05 -18.49 18.36
C VAL A 445 10.49 -19.96 18.44
N PHE A 446 10.97 -20.52 17.32
CA PHE A 446 11.53 -21.87 17.24
C PHE A 446 12.98 -21.97 17.76
N GLY A 447 13.55 -20.88 18.29
CA GLY A 447 14.93 -20.73 18.70
C GLY A 447 15.75 -19.92 17.70
N ILE A 448 16.68 -19.09 18.21
CA ILE A 448 17.44 -18.12 17.39
C ILE A 448 18.21 -18.73 16.22
N ASP A 449 18.65 -19.98 16.35
CA ASP A 449 19.47 -20.67 15.36
C ASP A 449 18.67 -21.67 14.50
N ALA A 450 17.37 -21.83 14.74
CA ALA A 450 16.54 -22.81 14.03
C ALA A 450 16.47 -22.52 12.52
N TYR A 451 16.56 -21.24 12.12
CA TYR A 451 16.61 -20.83 10.71
C TYR A 451 17.86 -21.35 9.95
N LYS A 452 18.91 -21.78 10.67
CA LYS A 452 20.15 -22.26 10.04
C LYS A 452 20.00 -23.63 9.38
N GLN A 453 18.92 -24.37 9.64
CA GLN A 453 18.61 -25.62 8.95
C GLN A 453 17.76 -25.34 7.68
N PRO A 454 18.30 -25.50 6.46
CA PRO A 454 17.57 -25.20 5.23
C PRO A 454 16.33 -26.08 5.05
N GLY A 455 15.30 -25.55 4.39
CA GLY A 455 14.04 -26.26 4.13
C GLY A 455 13.09 -26.37 5.34
N THR A 456 13.51 -25.92 6.53
CA THR A 456 12.64 -25.87 7.72
C THR A 456 11.69 -24.66 7.71
N LEU A 457 10.58 -24.73 8.45
CA LEU A 457 9.66 -23.60 8.60
C LEU A 457 10.34 -22.33 9.15
N PRO A 458 11.24 -22.37 10.17
CA PRO A 458 12.00 -21.19 10.59
C PRO A 458 12.86 -20.60 9.46
N ALA A 459 13.55 -21.43 8.67
CA ALA A 459 14.34 -20.95 7.54
C ALA A 459 13.46 -20.25 6.48
N ALA A 460 12.27 -20.80 6.20
CA ALA A 460 11.29 -20.16 5.31
C ALA A 460 10.75 -18.84 5.87
N LEU A 461 10.34 -18.81 7.14
CA LEU A 461 9.86 -17.59 7.82
C LEU A 461 10.91 -16.49 7.81
N LYS A 462 12.18 -16.82 8.11
CA LYS A 462 13.29 -15.87 8.00
C LYS A 462 13.48 -15.40 6.56
N GLY A 463 13.51 -16.31 5.58
CA GLY A 463 13.72 -15.95 4.17
C GLY A 463 12.67 -14.99 3.63
N ILE A 464 11.39 -15.19 3.97
CA ILE A 464 10.31 -14.26 3.61
C ILE A 464 10.46 -12.94 4.38
N GLY A 465 10.86 -13.00 5.67
CA GLY A 465 11.14 -11.82 6.49
C GLY A 465 12.25 -10.93 5.91
N ASP A 466 13.39 -11.55 5.56
CA ASP A 466 14.54 -10.90 4.92
C ASP A 466 14.13 -10.25 3.57
N ALA A 467 13.34 -10.96 2.75
CA ALA A 467 12.87 -10.44 1.46
C ALA A 467 11.93 -9.23 1.62
N ALA A 468 11.05 -9.24 2.62
CA ALA A 468 10.18 -8.10 2.92
C ALA A 468 10.98 -6.89 3.45
N PHE A 469 12.01 -7.11 4.29
CA PHE A 469 12.96 -6.05 4.68
C PHE A 469 13.77 -5.52 3.50
N ALA A 470 14.19 -6.38 2.56
CA ALA A 470 14.86 -5.94 1.34
C ALA A 470 13.98 -4.99 0.51
N LEU A 471 12.66 -5.20 0.47
CA LEU A 471 11.73 -4.30 -0.22
C LEU A 471 11.48 -2.97 0.50
N MET A 472 11.93 -2.77 1.74
CA MET A 472 11.68 -1.55 2.53
C MET A 472 12.16 -0.26 1.82
N VAL A 473 13.45 -0.17 1.50
CA VAL A 473 14.04 1.03 0.88
C VAL A 473 13.62 1.21 -0.59
N PRO A 474 13.49 0.14 -1.42
CA PRO A 474 12.81 0.20 -2.71
C PRO A 474 11.37 0.74 -2.63
N ALA A 475 10.55 0.30 -1.67
CA ALA A 475 9.17 0.78 -1.52
C ALA A 475 9.12 2.26 -1.12
N LEU A 476 9.94 2.68 -0.15
CA LEU A 476 10.12 4.09 0.22
C LEU A 476 10.42 4.95 -1.02
N ALA A 477 11.44 4.59 -1.79
CA ALA A 477 11.89 5.34 -2.95
C ALA A 477 10.86 5.32 -4.09
N GLY A 478 10.26 4.15 -4.37
CA GLY A 478 9.23 3.95 -5.38
C GLY A 478 7.96 4.78 -5.12
N TYR A 479 7.43 4.75 -3.90
CA TYR A 479 6.21 5.48 -3.56
C TYR A 479 6.44 6.97 -3.30
N LEU A 480 7.63 7.38 -2.86
CA LEU A 480 8.05 8.78 -2.83
C LEU A 480 8.13 9.33 -4.28
N ALA A 481 8.80 8.63 -5.19
CA ALA A 481 8.88 9.01 -6.61
C ALA A 481 7.49 9.05 -7.28
N TYR A 482 6.62 8.08 -7.00
CA TYR A 482 5.23 8.06 -7.42
C TYR A 482 4.46 9.31 -6.97
N SER A 483 4.63 9.75 -5.72
CA SER A 483 3.96 10.95 -5.21
C SER A 483 4.39 12.26 -5.92
N ILE A 484 5.46 12.24 -6.73
CA ILE A 484 5.99 13.39 -7.49
C ILE A 484 5.63 13.28 -8.99
N ALA A 485 5.60 12.07 -9.54
CA ALA A 485 5.55 11.81 -10.98
C ALA A 485 4.46 10.84 -11.44
N ASP A 486 3.57 10.43 -10.53
CA ASP A 486 2.60 9.34 -10.70
C ASP A 486 3.27 8.01 -11.07
N ARG A 487 2.53 7.11 -11.74
CA ARG A 487 3.00 5.77 -12.16
C ARG A 487 4.37 5.77 -12.86
N PRO A 488 4.71 6.74 -13.75
CA PRO A 488 6.06 6.85 -14.33
C PRO A 488 7.22 6.94 -13.32
N GLY A 489 6.99 7.38 -12.08
CA GLY A 489 8.01 7.44 -11.02
C GLY A 489 8.30 6.10 -10.33
N LEU A 490 7.42 5.10 -10.43
CA LEU A 490 7.53 3.85 -9.67
C LEU A 490 8.81 3.07 -10.03
N ALA A 491 8.97 2.70 -11.30
CA ALA A 491 10.11 1.89 -11.76
C ALA A 491 11.49 2.50 -11.42
N PRO A 492 11.80 3.77 -11.77
CA PRO A 492 13.08 4.38 -11.39
C PRO A 492 13.23 4.54 -9.86
N GLY A 493 12.15 4.75 -9.12
CA GLY A 493 12.18 4.86 -7.67
C GLY A 493 12.54 3.52 -7.00
N PHE A 494 11.87 2.43 -7.37
CA PHE A 494 12.21 1.08 -6.87
C PHE A 494 13.65 0.69 -7.22
N ILE A 495 14.10 0.93 -8.45
CA ILE A 495 15.47 0.65 -8.89
C ILE A 495 16.49 1.50 -8.10
N GLY A 496 16.23 2.79 -7.94
CA GLY A 496 17.09 3.69 -7.17
C GLY A 496 17.16 3.34 -5.68
N GLY A 497 16.04 2.92 -5.07
CA GLY A 497 16.00 2.44 -3.68
C GLY A 497 16.69 1.09 -3.46
N MET A 498 16.68 0.21 -4.47
CA MET A 498 17.45 -1.04 -4.47
C MET A 498 18.95 -0.74 -4.57
N LEU A 499 19.35 0.16 -5.47
CA LEU A 499 20.73 0.65 -5.56
C LEU A 499 21.18 1.33 -4.27
N ALA A 500 20.31 2.07 -3.58
CA ALA A 500 20.63 2.68 -2.29
C ALA A 500 21.02 1.64 -1.21
N GLN A 501 20.38 0.46 -1.19
CA GLN A 501 20.81 -0.65 -0.32
C GLN A 501 22.15 -1.22 -0.78
N GLN A 502 22.27 -1.57 -2.06
CA GLN A 502 23.47 -2.21 -2.63
C GLN A 502 24.74 -1.34 -2.49
N LEU A 503 24.59 -0.01 -2.56
CA LEU A 503 25.66 0.97 -2.38
C LEU A 503 25.91 1.34 -0.91
N ASN A 504 25.24 0.70 0.05
CA ASN A 504 25.28 1.01 1.49
C ASN A 504 24.84 2.46 1.85
N ALA A 505 24.11 3.12 0.95
CA ALA A 505 23.50 4.44 1.17
C ALA A 505 22.17 4.36 1.96
N GLY A 506 21.62 3.17 2.16
CA GLY A 506 20.54 2.89 3.12
C GLY A 506 19.30 3.77 2.95
N PHE A 507 18.68 4.15 4.08
CA PHE A 507 17.44 4.93 4.11
C PHE A 507 17.59 6.34 3.51
N LEU A 508 18.69 7.05 3.81
CA LEU A 508 18.95 8.37 3.21
C LEU A 508 19.17 8.26 1.68
N GLY A 509 19.83 7.19 1.24
CA GLY A 509 19.98 6.87 -0.18
C GLY A 509 18.63 6.60 -0.85
N GLY A 510 17.71 5.90 -0.16
CA GLY A 510 16.35 5.69 -0.64
C GLY A 510 15.55 6.99 -0.78
N ILE A 511 15.67 7.91 0.18
CA ILE A 511 15.06 9.25 0.10
C ILE A 511 15.63 10.02 -1.10
N ALA A 512 16.96 10.09 -1.22
CA ALA A 512 17.64 10.78 -2.32
C ALA A 512 17.26 10.19 -3.69
N ALA A 513 17.27 8.86 -3.80
CA ALA A 513 16.87 8.14 -5.00
C ALA A 513 15.40 8.36 -5.35
N GLY A 514 14.49 8.36 -4.37
CA GLY A 514 13.06 8.61 -4.57
C GLY A 514 12.78 10.02 -5.10
N PHE A 515 13.39 11.06 -4.49
CA PHE A 515 13.26 12.43 -4.99
C PHE A 515 13.85 12.58 -6.39
N LEU A 516 15.05 12.03 -6.63
CA LEU A 516 15.70 12.07 -7.95
C LEU A 516 14.83 11.37 -9.00
N ALA A 517 14.35 10.16 -8.73
CA ALA A 517 13.50 9.40 -9.62
C ALA A 517 12.18 10.12 -9.93
N GLY A 518 11.53 10.70 -8.91
CA GLY A 518 10.35 11.53 -9.10
C GLY A 518 10.61 12.72 -10.01
N PHE A 519 11.62 13.54 -9.72
CA PHE A 519 11.92 14.72 -10.53
C PHE A 519 12.41 14.38 -11.95
N VAL A 520 13.20 13.32 -12.13
CA VAL A 520 13.67 12.84 -13.44
C VAL A 520 12.49 12.30 -14.25
N ALA A 521 11.67 11.39 -13.71
CA ALA A 521 10.51 10.84 -14.40
C ALA A 521 9.50 11.92 -14.79
N ARG A 522 9.21 12.86 -13.88
CA ARG A 522 8.36 14.03 -14.16
C ARG A 522 8.95 14.92 -15.27
N THR A 523 10.25 15.20 -15.23
CA THR A 523 10.90 16.04 -16.26
C THR A 523 10.89 15.37 -17.63
N LEU A 524 11.16 14.06 -17.71
CA LEU A 524 11.06 13.28 -18.95
C LEU A 524 9.61 13.24 -19.48
N ARG A 525 8.62 13.05 -18.59
CA ARG A 525 7.20 13.13 -18.90
C ARG A 525 6.81 14.49 -19.48
N ASP A 526 7.27 15.58 -18.90
CA ASP A 526 6.82 16.93 -19.26
C ASP A 526 7.58 17.50 -20.47
N ARG A 527 8.84 17.09 -20.69
CA ARG A 527 9.68 17.55 -21.81
C ARG A 527 9.58 16.69 -23.08
N ILE A 528 9.49 15.36 -22.97
CA ILE A 528 9.46 14.49 -24.16
C ILE A 528 8.07 14.54 -24.80
N ARG A 529 7.98 15.10 -26.01
CA ARG A 529 6.77 15.06 -26.85
C ARG A 529 6.98 14.05 -27.97
N LEU A 530 6.03 13.12 -28.13
CA LEU A 530 5.96 12.16 -29.23
C LEU A 530 4.73 12.48 -30.08
N PRO A 531 4.71 12.13 -31.39
CA PRO A 531 3.48 12.18 -32.17
C PRO A 531 2.43 11.22 -31.59
N ALA A 532 1.13 11.50 -31.82
CA ALA A 532 0.02 10.77 -31.19
C ALA A 532 0.15 9.23 -31.32
N ASN A 533 0.51 8.75 -32.50
CA ASN A 533 0.72 7.32 -32.82
C ASN A 533 1.76 6.63 -31.93
N LEU A 534 2.64 7.39 -31.26
CA LEU A 534 3.70 6.91 -30.39
C LEU A 534 3.54 7.36 -28.93
N GLU A 535 2.51 8.14 -28.54
CA GLU A 535 2.40 8.62 -27.16
C GLU A 535 2.24 7.47 -26.14
N GLY A 536 1.67 6.33 -26.54
CA GLY A 536 1.63 5.11 -25.72
C GLY A 536 3.01 4.51 -25.39
N LEU A 537 4.05 4.76 -26.20
CA LEU A 537 5.42 4.28 -25.96
C LEU A 537 6.08 5.03 -24.79
N LYS A 538 5.63 6.25 -24.51
CA LYS A 538 6.22 7.17 -23.53
C LYS A 538 6.17 6.65 -22.08
N PRO A 539 5.00 6.24 -21.51
CA PRO A 539 4.95 5.67 -20.17
C PRO A 539 5.42 4.21 -20.10
N VAL A 540 5.36 3.46 -21.21
CA VAL A 540 5.70 2.02 -21.24
C VAL A 540 7.20 1.77 -21.36
N LEU A 541 7.89 2.51 -22.24
CA LEU A 541 9.32 2.30 -22.54
C LEU A 541 10.17 3.53 -22.23
N VAL A 542 9.82 4.70 -22.79
CA VAL A 542 10.73 5.85 -22.83
C VAL A 542 11.02 6.41 -21.44
N ILE A 543 9.99 6.68 -20.63
CA ILE A 543 10.20 7.21 -19.27
C ILE A 543 10.85 6.14 -18.38
N PRO A 544 10.36 4.89 -18.26
CA PRO A 544 11.00 3.88 -17.41
C PRO A 544 12.48 3.65 -17.74
N LEU A 545 12.83 3.49 -19.03
CA LEU A 545 14.21 3.25 -19.45
C LEU A 545 15.13 4.44 -19.16
N LEU A 546 14.76 5.64 -19.60
CA LEU A 546 15.63 6.83 -19.45
C LEU A 546 15.72 7.28 -17.99
N SER A 547 14.62 7.20 -17.22
CA SER A 547 14.64 7.55 -15.80
C SER A 547 15.46 6.55 -14.98
N ALA A 548 15.30 5.24 -15.20
CA ALA A 548 16.10 4.23 -14.50
C ALA A 548 17.59 4.34 -14.85
N LEU A 549 17.93 4.63 -16.12
CA LEU A 549 19.31 4.87 -16.55
C LEU A 549 19.92 6.10 -15.86
N ILE A 550 19.23 7.25 -15.89
CA ILE A 550 19.72 8.50 -15.29
C ILE A 550 19.85 8.35 -13.76
N VAL A 551 18.82 7.81 -13.09
CA VAL A 551 18.84 7.57 -11.64
C VAL A 551 19.94 6.56 -11.28
N GLY A 552 20.06 5.47 -12.02
CA GLY A 552 21.05 4.43 -11.76
C GLY A 552 22.49 4.92 -11.91
N LEU A 553 22.79 5.66 -12.98
CA LEU A 553 24.11 6.28 -13.18
C LEU A 553 24.43 7.33 -12.11
N LEU A 554 23.49 8.21 -11.77
CA LEU A 554 23.70 9.23 -10.73
C LEU A 554 23.84 8.61 -9.33
N MET A 555 23.07 7.58 -9.00
CA MET A 555 23.25 6.82 -7.75
C MET A 555 24.60 6.12 -7.71
N THR A 556 25.03 5.47 -8.80
CA THR A 556 26.29 4.72 -8.86
C THR A 556 27.51 5.64 -8.78
N TYR A 557 27.56 6.72 -9.57
CA TYR A 557 28.78 7.51 -9.78
C TYR A 557 28.84 8.84 -9.01
N VAL A 558 27.71 9.37 -8.51
CA VAL A 558 27.65 10.73 -7.94
C VAL A 558 27.10 10.76 -6.51
N ILE A 559 25.98 10.07 -6.25
CA ILE A 559 25.19 10.23 -5.01
C ILE A 559 25.47 9.12 -4.00
N GLY A 560 25.64 7.87 -4.45
CA GLY A 560 25.75 6.69 -3.59
C GLY A 560 26.90 6.77 -2.60
N ALA A 561 28.12 7.03 -3.08
CA ALA A 561 29.29 7.08 -2.21
C ALA A 561 29.25 8.23 -1.16
N PRO A 562 28.89 9.49 -1.50
CA PRO A 562 28.68 10.53 -0.49
C PRO A 562 27.59 10.21 0.53
N VAL A 563 26.46 9.64 0.10
CA VAL A 563 25.35 9.31 1.02
C VAL A 563 25.67 8.08 1.87
N ALA A 564 26.41 7.09 1.36
CA ALA A 564 26.93 5.97 2.13
C ALA A 564 27.98 6.42 3.16
N ALA A 565 28.85 7.39 2.83
CA ALA A 565 29.77 8.00 3.77
C ALA A 565 29.02 8.75 4.90
N LEU A 566 27.97 9.50 4.55
CA LEU A 566 27.10 10.17 5.52
C LEU A 566 26.33 9.17 6.41
N MET A 567 25.81 8.09 5.85
CA MET A 567 25.19 7.01 6.62
C MET A 567 26.19 6.32 7.55
N GLY A 568 27.39 6.01 7.06
CA GLY A 568 28.47 5.46 7.88
C GLY A 568 28.94 6.42 8.99
N ALA A 569 28.83 7.74 8.80
CA ALA A 569 29.04 8.72 9.86
C ALA A 569 27.90 8.72 10.88
N LEU A 570 26.64 8.75 10.43
CA LEU A 570 25.45 8.72 11.31
C LEU A 570 25.40 7.42 12.13
N THR A 571 25.61 6.26 11.51
CA THR A 571 25.62 4.97 12.20
C THR A 571 26.70 4.95 13.28
N ARG A 572 27.94 5.40 12.99
CA ARG A 572 29.01 5.48 14.01
C ARG A 572 28.69 6.47 15.13
N PHE A 573 28.05 7.60 14.81
CA PHE A 573 27.60 8.56 15.82
C PHE A 573 26.51 7.97 16.74
N LEU A 574 25.56 7.20 16.19
CA LEU A 574 24.48 6.56 16.95
C LEU A 574 24.95 5.33 17.74
N THR A 575 25.84 4.50 17.21
CA THR A 575 26.35 3.30 17.91
C THR A 575 27.49 3.59 18.89
N GLY A 576 28.25 4.67 18.67
CA GLY A 576 29.20 5.21 19.65
C GLY A 576 28.54 6.02 20.78
N MET A 577 27.22 6.23 20.71
CA MET A 577 26.47 7.04 21.67
C MET A 577 26.28 6.29 22.99
N SER A 578 26.85 6.83 24.08
CA SER A 578 26.75 6.26 25.42
C SER A 578 26.47 7.35 26.46
N GLY A 579 26.03 6.94 27.66
CA GLY A 579 25.73 7.84 28.76
C GLY A 579 24.70 8.92 28.40
N ALA A 580 24.98 10.17 28.79
CA ALA A 580 24.05 11.28 28.69
C ALA A 580 23.51 11.52 27.26
N ASN A 581 24.33 11.35 26.21
CA ASN A 581 23.90 11.60 24.83
C ASN A 581 22.82 10.60 24.39
N ALA A 582 22.94 9.33 24.77
CA ALA A 582 21.93 8.31 24.46
C ALA A 582 20.62 8.63 25.17
N VAL A 583 20.68 9.00 26.46
CA VAL A 583 19.54 9.44 27.27
C VAL A 583 18.85 10.66 26.65
N LEU A 584 19.61 11.66 26.17
CA LEU A 584 19.08 12.85 25.49
C LEU A 584 18.38 12.53 24.16
N LEU A 585 18.95 11.66 23.34
CA LEU A 585 18.29 11.19 22.11
C LEU A 585 17.01 10.40 22.44
N GLY A 586 17.04 9.59 23.50
CA GLY A 586 15.88 8.87 24.02
C GLY A 586 14.75 9.80 24.49
N LEU A 587 15.09 10.85 25.26
CA LEU A 587 14.15 11.91 25.67
C LEU A 587 13.50 12.56 24.44
N LEU A 588 14.29 12.93 23.42
CA LEU A 588 13.79 13.59 22.21
C LEU A 588 12.85 12.69 21.41
N LEU A 589 13.27 11.46 21.08
CA LEU A 589 12.46 10.51 20.32
C LEU A 589 11.17 10.13 21.06
N GLY A 590 11.27 9.95 22.38
CA GLY A 590 10.12 9.65 23.24
C GLY A 590 9.14 10.82 23.35
N ALA A 591 9.63 12.06 23.41
CA ALA A 591 8.78 13.24 23.35
C ALA A 591 8.06 13.37 21.99
N MET A 592 8.79 13.17 20.88
CA MET A 592 8.24 13.29 19.53
C MET A 592 7.13 12.27 19.22
N VAL A 593 7.29 11.00 19.63
CA VAL A 593 6.27 9.97 19.34
C VAL A 593 4.94 10.23 20.06
N ALA A 594 4.96 10.88 21.22
CA ALA A 594 3.75 11.16 22.00
C ALA A 594 3.10 12.51 21.70
N PHE A 595 3.84 13.48 21.13
CA PHE A 595 3.42 14.88 21.02
C PHE A 595 2.08 15.09 20.27
N ASP A 596 1.88 14.38 19.16
CA ASP A 596 0.67 14.47 18.33
C ASP A 596 -0.02 13.12 18.07
N THR A 597 0.29 12.11 18.90
CA THR A 597 -0.46 10.83 19.02
C THR A 597 -0.83 10.17 17.67
N GLY A 598 0.15 9.97 16.78
CA GLY A 598 -0.03 9.43 15.42
C GLY A 598 0.04 10.48 14.29
N GLY A 599 0.26 11.75 14.64
CA GLY A 599 0.39 12.86 13.71
C GLY A 599 1.76 12.98 13.02
N PRO A 600 2.01 14.11 12.32
CA PRO A 600 3.25 14.41 11.61
C PRO A 600 4.55 14.20 12.41
N ILE A 601 4.59 14.58 13.69
CA ILE A 601 5.80 14.55 14.52
C ILE A 601 6.08 13.12 15.01
N ASN A 602 5.04 12.38 15.42
CA ASN A 602 5.12 10.95 15.66
C ASN A 602 5.64 10.21 14.42
N LYS A 603 5.02 10.43 13.26
CA LYS A 603 5.40 9.78 11.99
C LYS A 603 6.83 10.12 11.56
N ALA A 604 7.33 11.32 11.88
CA ALA A 604 8.73 11.68 11.61
C ALA A 604 9.72 10.92 12.51
N ALA A 605 9.48 10.85 13.83
CA ALA A 605 10.33 10.08 14.75
C ALA A 605 10.30 8.58 14.43
N TYR A 606 9.12 8.06 14.10
CA TYR A 606 8.93 6.68 13.68
C TYR A 606 9.62 6.36 12.34
N ALA A 607 9.51 7.24 11.33
CA ALA A 607 10.21 7.07 10.06
C ALA A 607 11.74 7.02 10.22
N PHE A 608 12.29 7.90 11.07
CA PHE A 608 13.72 7.89 11.42
C PHE A 608 14.12 6.56 12.07
N ALA A 609 13.36 6.08 13.06
CA ALA A 609 13.65 4.84 13.75
C ALA A 609 13.52 3.59 12.86
N VAL A 610 12.54 3.54 11.95
CA VAL A 610 12.41 2.45 10.96
C VAL A 610 13.55 2.49 9.94
N GLY A 611 13.90 3.66 9.42
CA GLY A 611 14.95 3.80 8.41
C GLY A 611 16.29 3.22 8.86
N LEU A 612 16.59 3.35 10.16
CA LEU A 612 17.78 2.84 10.81
C LEU A 612 17.80 1.31 11.02
N LEU A 613 16.66 0.61 10.91
CA LEU A 613 16.62 -0.86 10.86
C LEU A 613 17.37 -1.39 9.62
N GLY A 614 17.26 -0.67 8.49
CA GLY A 614 17.96 -1.01 7.25
C GLY A 614 19.49 -0.84 7.32
N SER A 615 20.00 -0.17 8.36
CA SER A 615 21.43 -0.06 8.69
C SER A 615 21.75 -0.75 10.02
N SER A 616 20.99 -1.78 10.40
CA SER A 616 21.17 -2.60 11.62
C SER A 616 21.27 -1.80 12.93
N THR A 617 20.67 -0.61 12.97
CA THR A 617 20.78 0.35 14.08
C THR A 617 19.48 0.33 14.88
N PHE A 618 19.40 -0.65 15.79
CA PHE A 618 18.16 -1.09 16.44
C PHE A 618 17.73 -0.30 17.69
N THR A 619 18.58 0.59 18.24
CA THR A 619 18.30 1.27 19.50
C THR A 619 17.25 2.39 19.40
N PRO A 620 17.19 3.23 18.34
CA PRO A 620 16.14 4.25 18.22
C PRO A 620 14.75 3.65 18.03
N MET A 621 14.65 2.46 17.40
CA MET A 621 13.40 1.71 17.29
C MET A 621 12.91 1.22 18.67
N ALA A 622 13.80 0.70 19.52
CA ALA A 622 13.44 0.33 20.88
C ALA A 622 12.95 1.54 21.70
N ALA A 623 13.57 2.71 21.52
CA ALA A 623 13.17 3.94 22.18
C ALA A 623 11.78 4.42 21.72
N VAL A 624 11.54 4.47 20.40
CA VAL A 624 10.26 4.91 19.83
C VAL A 624 9.13 3.94 20.15
N MET A 625 9.34 2.63 20.02
CA MET A 625 8.26 1.66 20.29
C MET A 625 7.86 1.69 21.77
N VAL A 626 8.83 1.61 22.70
CA VAL A 626 8.48 1.63 24.13
C VAL A 626 7.84 2.96 24.55
N ALA A 627 8.30 4.08 23.99
CA ALA A 627 7.73 5.38 24.28
C ALA A 627 6.27 5.49 23.82
N GLY A 628 5.95 5.16 22.56
CA GLY A 628 4.58 5.27 22.01
C GLY A 628 3.56 4.31 22.64
N MET A 629 4.01 3.27 23.35
CA MET A 629 3.13 2.43 24.18
C MET A 629 2.64 3.17 25.44
N THR A 630 3.42 4.09 26.00
CA THR A 630 3.13 4.70 27.32
C THR A 630 2.00 5.73 27.39
N PRO A 631 1.65 6.53 26.34
CA PRO A 631 0.49 7.43 26.39
C PRO A 631 -0.82 6.73 26.71
N PRO A 632 -1.29 5.73 25.92
CA PRO A 632 -2.56 5.07 26.20
C PRO A 632 -2.50 4.14 27.43
N LEU A 633 -1.34 3.51 27.74
CA LEU A 633 -1.19 2.71 28.97
C LEU A 633 -1.26 3.58 30.24
N GLY A 634 -0.60 4.73 30.25
CA GLY A 634 -0.62 5.66 31.39
C GLY A 634 -1.97 6.36 31.56
N LEU A 635 -2.68 6.63 30.46
CA LEU A 635 -4.08 7.07 30.51
C LEU A 635 -4.98 5.99 31.11
N ALA A 636 -4.90 4.74 30.62
CA ALA A 636 -5.66 3.63 31.17
C ALA A 636 -5.43 3.46 32.68
N LEU A 637 -4.18 3.42 33.13
CA LEU A 637 -3.84 3.31 34.55
C LEU A 637 -4.34 4.51 35.37
N ALA A 638 -4.22 5.74 34.85
CA ALA A 638 -4.74 6.94 35.51
C ALA A 638 -6.26 6.90 35.71
N THR A 639 -7.04 6.34 34.77
CA THR A 639 -8.51 6.18 34.94
C THR A 639 -8.87 5.22 36.07
N VAL A 640 -8.02 4.23 36.36
CA VAL A 640 -8.21 3.26 37.45
C VAL A 640 -7.74 3.81 38.79
N VAL A 641 -6.58 4.47 38.83
CA VAL A 641 -5.97 4.98 40.08
C VAL A 641 -6.64 6.27 40.56
N ALA A 642 -7.02 7.18 39.66
CA ALA A 642 -7.59 8.49 40.02
C ALA A 642 -8.98 8.71 39.40
N LYS A 643 -9.88 7.72 39.56
CA LYS A 643 -11.25 7.69 39.03
C LYS A 643 -11.99 9.04 39.09
N SER A 644 -11.88 9.78 40.19
CA SER A 644 -12.52 11.09 40.38
C SER A 644 -12.08 12.19 39.40
N ARG A 645 -10.97 12.02 38.67
CA ARG A 645 -10.46 12.95 37.64
C ARG A 645 -10.92 12.60 36.21
N PHE A 646 -11.70 11.54 36.04
CA PHE A 646 -12.12 11.01 34.74
C PHE A 646 -13.62 10.69 34.73
N THR A 647 -14.30 11.04 33.64
CA THR A 647 -15.71 10.73 33.39
C THR A 647 -15.94 9.24 33.17
N LEU A 648 -17.18 8.76 33.24
CA LEU A 648 -17.50 7.35 32.95
C LEU A 648 -17.08 6.95 31.52
N GLN A 649 -17.27 7.85 30.55
CA GLN A 649 -16.81 7.67 29.16
C GLN A 649 -15.28 7.47 29.08
N GLU A 650 -14.51 8.31 29.76
CA GLU A 650 -13.04 8.18 29.84
C GLU A 650 -12.61 6.88 30.54
N ARG A 651 -13.30 6.45 31.61
CA ARG A 651 -12.99 5.19 32.33
C ARG A 651 -13.25 3.96 31.47
N GLU A 652 -14.33 3.94 30.70
CA GLU A 652 -14.63 2.84 29.77
C GLU A 652 -13.67 2.83 28.57
N ALA A 653 -13.36 4.01 28.00
CA ALA A 653 -12.29 4.16 27.02
C ALA A 653 -10.92 3.73 27.55
N GLY A 654 -10.71 3.71 28.87
CA GLY A 654 -9.49 3.22 29.52
C GLY A 654 -9.17 1.76 29.20
N LYS A 655 -10.21 0.93 29.05
CA LYS A 655 -10.06 -0.50 28.69
C LYS A 655 -9.54 -0.66 27.26
N ALA A 656 -10.10 0.11 26.33
CA ALA A 656 -9.63 0.14 24.93
C ALA A 656 -8.21 0.72 24.83
N ALA A 657 -7.93 1.82 25.53
CA ALA A 657 -6.60 2.43 25.59
C ALA A 657 -5.53 1.45 26.11
N ALA A 658 -5.84 0.63 27.13
CA ALA A 658 -4.91 -0.40 27.59
C ALA A 658 -4.51 -1.38 26.47
N VAL A 659 -5.48 -1.92 25.73
CA VAL A 659 -5.23 -2.86 24.61
C VAL A 659 -4.45 -2.21 23.48
N LEU A 660 -4.83 -0.98 23.08
CA LEU A 660 -4.13 -0.21 22.05
C LEU A 660 -2.67 0.07 22.45
N GLY A 661 -2.44 0.42 23.72
CA GLY A 661 -1.09 0.65 24.26
C GLY A 661 -0.22 -0.59 24.31
N LEU A 662 -0.78 -1.75 24.68
CA LEU A 662 -0.08 -3.03 24.57
C LEU A 662 0.31 -3.36 23.12
N ALA A 663 -0.46 -2.88 22.14
CA ALA A 663 -0.21 -3.05 20.71
C ALA A 663 0.70 -1.98 20.05
N PHE A 664 1.22 -1.00 20.81
CA PHE A 664 1.95 0.19 20.30
C PHE A 664 1.09 1.16 19.43
N ILE A 665 -0.23 1.14 19.60
CA ILE A 665 -1.15 2.08 18.94
C ILE A 665 -1.30 3.32 19.83
N THR A 666 -0.52 4.37 19.53
CA THR A 666 -0.44 5.61 20.34
C THR A 666 -1.75 6.40 20.30
N GLU A 667 -2.52 6.23 19.22
CA GLU A 667 -3.80 6.83 18.90
C GLU A 667 -4.88 6.59 19.97
N GLY A 668 -4.71 5.57 20.82
CA GLY A 668 -5.57 5.35 21.99
C GLY A 668 -5.60 6.52 22.99
N ALA A 669 -4.65 7.46 22.89
CA ALA A 669 -4.63 8.70 23.65
C ALA A 669 -5.49 9.84 23.05
N ILE A 670 -5.85 9.78 21.77
CA ILE A 670 -6.57 10.87 21.05
C ILE A 670 -7.87 11.30 21.75
N PRO A 671 -8.77 10.41 22.21
CA PRO A 671 -10.03 10.83 22.83
C PRO A 671 -9.84 11.68 24.10
N TYR A 672 -8.74 11.46 24.82
CA TYR A 672 -8.39 12.22 26.03
C TYR A 672 -7.67 13.52 25.67
N ALA A 673 -6.75 13.47 24.70
CA ALA A 673 -6.02 14.64 24.22
C ALA A 673 -6.95 15.66 23.54
N ALA A 674 -7.99 15.21 22.84
CA ALA A 674 -9.02 16.08 22.28
C ALA A 674 -9.90 16.73 23.36
N ARG A 675 -10.15 16.03 24.48
CA ARG A 675 -11.00 16.52 25.58
C ARG A 675 -10.28 17.45 26.55
N ASP A 676 -8.98 17.22 26.80
CA ASP A 676 -8.18 17.98 27.78
C ASP A 676 -6.71 18.15 27.35
N PRO A 677 -6.44 18.82 26.20
CA PRO A 677 -5.11 18.84 25.58
C PRO A 677 -4.03 19.43 26.48
N LEU A 678 -4.35 20.49 27.23
CA LEU A 678 -3.41 21.24 28.06
C LEU A 678 -2.87 20.45 29.27
N ARG A 679 -3.48 19.32 29.64
CA ARG A 679 -2.96 18.44 30.72
C ARG A 679 -2.59 17.07 30.18
N VAL A 680 -3.33 16.53 29.22
CA VAL A 680 -3.05 15.21 28.64
C VAL A 680 -1.77 15.24 27.81
N ILE A 681 -1.61 16.18 26.87
CA ILE A 681 -0.45 16.18 25.94
C ILE A 681 0.88 16.35 26.70
N PRO A 682 1.05 17.31 27.63
CA PRO A 682 2.27 17.39 28.42
C PRO A 682 2.56 16.15 29.27
N SER A 683 1.51 15.51 29.82
CA SER A 683 1.68 14.30 30.65
C SER A 683 2.17 13.11 29.85
N ILE A 684 1.59 12.86 28.67
CA ILE A 684 2.00 11.74 27.82
C ILE A 684 3.37 11.97 27.19
N VAL A 685 3.71 13.21 26.81
CA VAL A 685 5.04 13.59 26.32
C VAL A 685 6.10 13.36 27.39
N PHE A 686 5.83 13.74 28.65
CA PHE A 686 6.74 13.55 29.76
C PHE A 686 7.05 12.06 30.03
N GLY A 687 6.03 11.20 30.15
CA GLY A 687 6.26 9.77 30.39
C GLY A 687 6.89 9.04 29.21
N SER A 688 6.53 9.42 27.98
CA SER A 688 7.11 8.84 26.76
C SER A 688 8.57 9.24 26.57
N ALA A 689 8.92 10.50 26.87
CA ALA A 689 10.31 10.95 26.93
C ALA A 689 11.11 10.11 27.95
N ILE A 690 10.57 9.89 29.16
CA ILE A 690 11.21 9.03 30.18
C ILE A 690 11.39 7.59 29.68
N ALA A 691 10.39 6.99 29.03
CA ALA A 691 10.52 5.64 28.47
C ALA A 691 11.62 5.56 27.40
N GLY A 692 11.64 6.50 26.45
CA GLY A 692 12.70 6.57 25.43
C GLY A 692 14.09 6.79 26.04
N ALA A 693 14.18 7.65 27.07
CA ALA A 693 15.41 7.95 27.81
C ALA A 693 16.00 6.72 28.53
N VAL A 694 15.15 5.97 29.24
CA VAL A 694 15.55 4.73 29.92
C VAL A 694 15.95 3.66 28.90
N SER A 695 15.17 3.50 27.82
CA SER A 695 15.44 2.54 26.74
C SER A 695 16.82 2.77 26.09
N MET A 696 17.11 4.01 25.68
CA MET A 696 18.44 4.37 25.13
C MET A 696 19.55 4.30 26.18
N GLY A 697 19.28 4.72 27.42
CA GLY A 697 20.26 4.71 28.52
C GLY A 697 20.76 3.31 28.88
N PHE A 698 19.90 2.29 28.76
CA PHE A 698 20.27 0.88 28.92
C PHE A 698 20.67 0.19 27.60
N GLY A 699 20.76 0.93 26.49
CA GLY A 699 21.14 0.38 25.18
C GLY A 699 20.15 -0.64 24.62
N CYS A 700 18.87 -0.55 24.98
CA CYS A 700 17.84 -1.46 24.48
C CYS A 700 17.74 -1.39 22.96
N ALA A 701 17.69 -2.55 22.32
CA ALA A 701 17.62 -2.75 20.89
C ALA A 701 16.39 -3.59 20.52
N LEU A 702 15.70 -3.23 19.45
CA LEU A 702 14.47 -3.85 18.97
C LEU A 702 14.55 -4.08 17.46
N ARG A 703 14.25 -5.30 17.01
CA ARG A 703 14.38 -5.74 15.61
C ARG A 703 13.08 -5.67 14.80
N ALA A 704 11.93 -5.76 15.47
CA ALA A 704 10.61 -5.62 14.83
C ALA A 704 10.13 -4.16 14.93
N PRO A 705 9.49 -3.59 13.90
CA PRO A 705 9.10 -2.18 13.90
C PRO A 705 7.75 -1.91 14.58
N HIS A 706 7.01 -2.96 14.93
CA HIS A 706 5.61 -2.96 15.36
C HIS A 706 5.32 -4.17 16.24
N GLY A 707 4.22 -4.12 16.99
CA GLY A 707 3.66 -5.24 17.76
C GLY A 707 3.75 -5.09 19.28
N GLY A 708 4.35 -4.00 19.80
CA GLY A 708 4.30 -3.64 21.22
C GLY A 708 4.75 -4.77 22.16
N VAL A 709 3.92 -5.11 23.14
CA VAL A 709 4.17 -6.19 24.12
C VAL A 709 4.24 -7.56 23.46
N PHE A 710 3.52 -7.81 22.36
CA PHE A 710 3.51 -9.12 21.71
C PHE A 710 4.88 -9.51 21.14
N VAL A 711 5.74 -8.54 20.81
CA VAL A 711 7.14 -8.76 20.41
C VAL A 711 8.01 -9.24 21.58
N LEU A 712 7.67 -8.89 22.83
CA LEU A 712 8.46 -9.24 24.01
C LEU A 712 8.41 -10.74 24.35
N ALA A 713 7.38 -11.45 23.85
CA ALA A 713 7.30 -12.91 23.94
C ALA A 713 8.27 -13.63 22.97
N ILE A 714 8.89 -12.90 22.03
CA ILE A 714 9.70 -13.49 20.97
C ILE A 714 11.19 -13.43 21.35
N PRO A 715 11.91 -14.59 21.39
CA PRO A 715 13.31 -14.64 21.77
C PRO A 715 14.19 -13.68 20.95
N ASN A 716 14.90 -12.79 21.65
CA ASN A 716 15.86 -11.83 21.10
C ASN A 716 15.30 -10.82 20.06
N ALA A 717 13.97 -10.69 19.93
CA ALA A 717 13.37 -9.60 19.18
C ALA A 717 13.61 -8.24 19.86
N VAL A 718 13.64 -8.24 21.20
CA VAL A 718 14.12 -7.16 22.08
C VAL A 718 15.27 -7.65 22.95
N ALA A 719 16.32 -6.83 23.11
CA ALA A 719 17.40 -7.07 24.08
C ALA A 719 18.06 -5.76 24.55
N PRO A 720 18.41 -5.60 25.84
CA PRO A 720 18.10 -6.49 26.96
C PRO A 720 16.64 -6.32 27.42
N LEU A 721 15.94 -7.43 27.68
CA LEU A 721 14.49 -7.43 27.91
C LEU A 721 14.08 -6.75 29.23
N GLY A 722 14.77 -7.03 30.35
CA GLY A 722 14.45 -6.47 31.67
C GLY A 722 14.45 -4.93 31.68
N PRO A 723 15.53 -4.27 31.22
CA PRO A 723 15.58 -2.81 31.06
C PRO A 723 14.53 -2.23 30.09
N TYR A 724 14.12 -2.96 29.04
CA TYR A 724 13.03 -2.52 28.17
C TYR A 724 11.67 -2.53 28.90
N VAL A 725 11.39 -3.58 29.68
CA VAL A 725 10.20 -3.64 30.54
C VAL A 725 10.24 -2.56 31.63
N LEU A 726 11.42 -2.27 32.20
CA LEU A 726 11.62 -1.15 33.12
C LEU A 726 11.31 0.20 32.45
N ALA A 727 11.76 0.43 31.21
CA ALA A 727 11.43 1.63 30.44
C ALA A 727 9.92 1.79 30.22
N LEU A 728 9.23 0.71 29.85
CA LEU A 728 7.78 0.67 29.66
C LEU A 728 7.02 1.01 30.94
N VAL A 729 7.41 0.40 32.07
CA VAL A 729 6.81 0.65 33.38
C VAL A 729 7.10 2.08 33.85
N ALA A 730 8.35 2.54 33.75
CA ALA A 730 8.76 3.87 34.19
C ALA A 730 7.99 4.98 33.45
N GLY A 731 7.90 4.92 32.13
CA GLY A 731 7.13 5.90 31.36
C GLY A 731 5.62 5.81 31.57
N THR A 732 5.07 4.59 31.71
CA THR A 732 3.65 4.40 32.04
C THR A 732 3.30 5.01 33.40
N LEU A 733 4.13 4.80 34.42
CA LEU A 733 3.98 5.39 35.75
C LEU A 733 4.20 6.91 35.72
N ALA A 734 5.16 7.41 34.95
CA ALA A 734 5.41 8.85 34.79
C ALA A 734 4.24 9.58 34.10
N THR A 735 3.70 9.03 33.01
CA THR A 735 2.47 9.52 32.36
C THR A 735 1.30 9.50 33.36
N THR A 736 1.14 8.42 34.11
CA THR A 736 0.09 8.28 35.14
C THR A 736 0.23 9.36 36.21
N LEU A 737 1.43 9.54 36.77
CA LEU A 737 1.71 10.52 37.82
C LEU A 737 1.48 11.96 37.33
N ALA A 738 1.94 12.29 36.12
CA ALA A 738 1.71 13.61 35.53
C ALA A 738 0.20 13.89 35.32
N LEU A 739 -0.57 12.92 34.79
CA LEU A 739 -2.03 13.04 34.69
C LEU A 739 -2.71 13.21 36.05
N VAL A 740 -2.26 12.47 37.06
CA VAL A 740 -2.76 12.53 38.44
C VAL A 740 -2.44 13.88 39.10
N VAL A 741 -1.29 14.50 38.82
CA VAL A 741 -0.94 15.82 39.34
C VAL A 741 -1.68 16.93 38.58
N LEU A 742 -1.77 16.85 37.25
CA LEU A 742 -2.23 17.96 36.40
C LEU A 742 -3.75 18.00 36.18
N LYS A 743 -4.45 16.86 36.06
CA LYS A 743 -5.93 16.87 35.99
C LYS A 743 -6.52 17.16 37.36
N ARG A 744 -7.53 18.03 37.41
CA ARG A 744 -8.31 18.28 38.64
C ARG A 744 -9.38 17.19 38.83
N PRO A 745 -9.82 16.91 40.07
CA PRO A 745 -11.05 16.16 40.28
C PRO A 745 -12.21 16.82 39.52
N LEU A 746 -13.11 16.00 38.97
CA LEU A 746 -14.37 16.50 38.44
C LEU A 746 -15.23 17.05 39.58
N PRO A 747 -16.05 18.09 39.34
CA PRO A 747 -17.06 18.49 40.30
C PRO A 747 -17.96 17.30 40.63
N THR A 748 -18.18 17.06 41.93
CA THR A 748 -19.23 16.15 42.39
C THR A 748 -20.58 16.83 42.16
N THR A 749 -21.24 16.51 41.04
CA THR A 749 -22.69 16.72 40.95
C THR A 749 -23.34 15.94 42.10
N PRO A 750 -24.17 16.59 42.93
CA PRO A 750 -24.88 15.92 44.02
C PRO A 750 -25.96 14.96 43.50
#